data_AF-A0A1M6TLX4-F1
#
_entry.id   AF-A0A1M6TLX4-F1
#
_cell.length_a   1.000
_cell.length_b   1.000
_cell.length_c   1.000
_cell.angle_alpha   90.00
_cell.angle_beta   90.00
_cell.angle_gamma   90.00
#
_symmetry.space_group_name_H-M   'P 1'
#
loop_
_entity.id
_entity.type
_entity.pdbx_description
1 polymer ?
#
loop_
_entity_poly.entity_id
_entity_poly.type
_entity_poly.pdbx_seq_one_letter_code
_entity_poly.pdbx_strand_id
1 'polypeptide(L)'
;MNTICRLFPLAFAASTFAANTFFFNEAGYDQGKPISIVVQSTDNLEGTDWTLFYAPDGEITGATVANGTFGKGEDPDKWAKTGKYYTIDLGSIRLPYSGKFYVSVSTGSPSTSGEFYIREDALAVSTLGMVMNYFFNDRATNAQIVSWDQKAPVYGKTGVTRDVHGGWYDASGDVSKYLSHLSYANYLSPQQIPLTVWSLAFAAEHIPALLASTKTTATAVEEAAYGADFLVRMFDEQGFFYMTVFDNWGMGSSRYLCAFSGEDGIKSSDYQTAFREGGGMAIAGLARVAALKANGDFTSEQYLATAEAAYAHLSAKQGIGQPCAYCDDGKENIIDDYTALLAATELYAATKNTSYLNDARTRAVNLANRLSDAGYFWSDDAKKRPFWHASDAGLPLIALIRYAEIENAESKNQWTCTTSLNGSTCMHPFLSTVNNAIEKHYNWLISITNSVENPFGYARQTYITGNNIKDGFFIPHDNESNYWWQGEDARIASLAAAVTYAAHALKINDTRDADKYATDQLDWILGKNPYGTSMMYGIGKKNPAKYDGQSKYDATLEGGIANGITGKNSDGSGIAWDDDGVSAVGFPYDEHWHNWRWIEQWLPHTTWFLNALVARYDEAPASIISDITAIQPKAREYAKFNVQTQNRTIIVNAQGNAPVSVIQLDGTKVASTHLNKGKATFNLDKVQSGIYLVKVDGLGAKKIALK
;
A
#
# COMPACT_ATOMS: atom_id res chain seq x y z
N MET A 1 46.45 63.38 35.06
CA MET A 1 45.22 62.58 34.88
C MET A 1 45.30 61.93 33.52
N ASN A 2 45.47 60.60 33.46
CA ASN A 2 45.06 59.73 32.35
C ASN A 2 45.46 58.29 32.69
N THR A 3 44.51 57.57 33.28
CA THR A 3 44.61 56.15 33.58
C THR A 3 44.22 55.39 32.32
N ILE A 4 45.18 54.72 31.67
CA ILE A 4 44.92 53.84 30.52
C ILE A 4 44.46 52.48 31.07
N CYS A 5 43.17 52.20 30.94
CA CYS A 5 42.56 50.92 31.26
C CYS A 5 42.78 49.97 30.06
N ARG A 6 43.57 48.90 30.23
CA ARG A 6 43.70 47.83 29.23
C ARG A 6 42.52 46.87 29.38
N LEU A 7 41.56 46.93 28.45
CA LEU A 7 40.57 45.88 28.25
C LEU A 7 41.20 44.71 27.50
N PHE A 8 41.24 43.54 28.13
CA PHE A 8 41.44 42.27 27.45
C PHE A 8 40.16 41.92 26.67
N PRO A 9 40.24 41.47 25.41
CA PRO A 9 39.08 40.92 24.73
C PRO A 9 38.76 39.55 25.36
N LEU A 10 37.60 39.46 26.04
CA LEU A 10 36.97 38.17 26.29
C LEU A 10 36.56 37.61 24.93
N ALA A 11 37.29 36.61 24.44
CA ALA A 11 36.82 35.76 23.36
C ALA A 11 35.66 34.91 23.94
N PHE A 12 34.42 35.27 23.62
CA PHE A 12 33.31 34.35 23.76
C PHE A 12 33.54 33.22 22.75
N ALA A 13 33.95 32.05 23.24
CA ALA A 13 33.82 30.82 22.48
C ALA A 13 32.32 30.58 22.30
N ALA A 14 31.77 30.96 21.14
CA ALA A 14 30.49 30.44 20.71
C ALA A 14 30.68 28.93 20.55
N SER A 15 30.23 28.16 21.54
CA SER A 15 30.07 26.72 21.38
C SER A 15 29.10 26.53 20.22
N THR A 16 29.63 26.11 19.07
CA THR A 16 28.85 25.61 17.95
C THR A 16 28.19 24.33 18.44
N PHE A 17 27.01 24.46 19.05
CA PHE A 17 26.18 23.30 19.39
C PHE A 17 25.90 22.53 18.09
N ALA A 18 26.03 21.20 18.13
CA ALA A 18 25.69 20.36 17.00
C ALA A 18 24.21 20.58 16.65
N ALA A 19 23.91 21.02 15.43
CA ALA A 19 22.53 21.27 15.04
C ALA A 19 21.81 19.92 14.81
N ASN A 20 20.90 19.56 15.72
CA ASN A 20 19.97 18.47 15.46
C ASN A 20 19.16 18.79 14.21
N THR A 21 19.01 17.82 13.32
CA THR A 21 18.16 17.95 12.13
C THR A 21 16.88 17.17 12.33
N PHE A 22 15.73 17.81 12.11
CA PHE A 22 14.41 17.22 12.31
C PHE A 22 13.76 16.92 10.96
N PHE A 23 13.29 15.70 10.80
CA PHE A 23 12.57 15.21 9.63
C PHE A 23 11.15 14.85 10.04
N PHE A 24 10.18 15.41 9.33
CA PHE A 24 8.75 15.23 9.56
C PHE A 24 8.00 15.44 8.24
N ASN A 25 6.74 15.02 8.19
CA ASN A 25 5.88 15.25 7.05
C ASN A 25 5.56 16.74 6.91
N GLU A 26 6.00 17.36 5.82
CA GLU A 26 5.83 18.79 5.58
C GLU A 26 4.45 19.16 5.01
N ALA A 27 3.63 18.19 4.59
CA ALA A 27 2.23 18.40 4.24
C ALA A 27 1.30 18.40 5.49
N GLY A 28 1.75 17.78 6.57
CA GLY A 28 1.05 17.65 7.85
C GLY A 28 0.59 16.22 8.14
N TYR A 29 0.09 16.01 9.36
CA TYR A 29 -0.36 14.71 9.86
C TYR A 29 -1.85 14.71 10.16
N ASP A 30 -2.52 13.61 9.84
CA ASP A 30 -3.92 13.43 10.19
C ASP A 30 -4.09 13.20 11.71
N GLN A 31 -5.09 13.86 12.28
CA GLN A 31 -5.45 13.67 13.67
C GLN A 31 -5.79 12.19 13.96
N GLY A 32 -5.19 11.63 15.01
CA GLY A 32 -5.51 10.27 15.46
C GLY A 32 -4.91 9.14 14.60
N LYS A 33 -4.09 9.47 13.60
CA LYS A 33 -3.22 8.51 12.91
C LYS A 33 -1.82 8.51 13.54
N PRO A 34 -0.99 7.47 13.34
CA PRO A 34 0.38 7.44 13.83
C PRO A 34 1.18 8.65 13.38
N ILE A 35 1.90 9.29 14.31
CA ILE A 35 2.76 10.43 14.02
C ILE A 35 4.14 10.14 14.55
N SER A 36 5.14 10.20 13.66
CA SER A 36 6.53 10.08 14.04
C SER A 36 7.39 11.18 13.43
N ILE A 37 8.40 11.59 14.18
CA ILE A 37 9.38 12.61 13.81
C ILE A 37 10.76 11.99 14.03
N VAL A 38 11.63 12.10 13.03
CA VAL A 38 13.00 11.58 13.10
C VAL A 38 13.97 12.72 13.35
N VAL A 39 14.89 12.53 14.28
CA VAL A 39 15.91 13.52 14.66
C VAL A 39 17.28 12.92 14.40
N GLN A 40 18.08 13.55 13.54
CA GLN A 40 19.49 13.21 13.39
C GLN A 40 20.34 14.08 14.30
N SER A 41 21.26 13.45 15.04
CA SER A 41 22.22 14.13 15.90
C SER A 41 23.58 13.46 15.88
N THR A 42 24.65 14.25 15.96
CA THR A 42 26.00 13.74 16.24
C THR A 42 26.23 13.48 17.73
N ASP A 43 25.41 14.08 18.59
CA ASP A 43 25.42 13.83 20.02
C ASP A 43 24.56 12.60 20.34
N ASN A 44 24.86 11.92 21.45
CA ASN A 44 24.00 10.84 21.90
C ASN A 44 22.76 11.40 22.61
N LEU A 45 21.60 11.28 21.97
CA LEU A 45 20.32 11.73 22.54
C LEU A 45 19.62 10.68 23.40
N GLU A 46 20.10 9.44 23.48
CA GLU A 46 19.44 8.38 24.25
C GLU A 46 19.25 8.80 25.72
N GLY A 47 18.00 8.79 26.18
CA GLY A 47 17.60 9.24 27.52
C GLY A 47 17.48 10.75 27.71
N THR A 48 17.76 11.57 26.70
CA THR A 48 17.51 13.03 26.74
C THR A 48 16.03 13.33 26.48
N ASP A 49 15.53 14.43 27.08
CA ASP A 49 14.13 14.83 26.99
C ASP A 49 13.81 15.57 25.69
N TRP A 50 12.63 15.29 25.14
CA TRP A 50 11.98 16.05 24.08
C TRP A 50 10.59 16.50 24.53
N THR A 51 10.13 17.63 23.98
CA THR A 51 8.80 18.18 24.25
C THR A 51 8.14 18.61 22.94
N LEU A 52 6.90 18.19 22.74
CA LEU A 52 6.01 18.67 21.68
C LEU A 52 5.18 19.84 22.21
N PHE A 53 5.23 20.96 21.49
CA PHE A 53 4.48 22.17 21.79
C PHE A 53 3.41 22.42 20.73
N TYR A 54 2.27 22.95 21.18
CA TYR A 54 1.28 23.54 20.29
C TYR A 54 1.67 24.99 19.98
N ALA A 55 1.61 25.34 18.69
CA ALA A 55 1.81 26.67 18.15
C ALA A 55 0.50 27.15 17.50
N PRO A 56 -0.37 27.87 18.23
CA PRO A 56 -1.53 28.51 17.63
C PRO A 56 -1.10 29.61 16.66
N ASP A 57 -1.95 29.91 15.67
CA ASP A 57 -1.79 31.07 14.81
C ASP A 57 -1.88 32.37 15.65
N GLY A 58 -0.74 32.96 16.02
CA GLY A 58 -0.66 34.16 16.88
C GLY A 58 0.49 34.11 17.92
N GLU A 59 0.46 34.98 18.93
CA GLU A 59 1.58 35.15 19.89
C GLU A 59 1.59 34.13 21.06
N ILE A 60 0.59 33.25 21.21
CA ILE A 60 0.56 32.30 22.35
C ILE A 60 1.37 31.05 22.02
N THR A 61 2.69 31.12 22.11
CA THR A 61 3.53 29.92 22.11
C THR A 61 3.42 29.16 23.43
N GLY A 62 3.45 27.83 23.41
CA GLY A 62 4.09 27.09 24.51
C GLY A 62 3.21 26.18 25.38
N ALA A 63 2.00 25.81 24.96
CA ALA A 63 1.31 24.70 25.64
C ALA A 63 2.04 23.39 25.34
N THR A 64 2.60 22.75 26.37
CA THR A 64 3.15 21.39 26.25
C THR A 64 2.02 20.41 25.99
N VAL A 65 2.14 19.66 24.91
CA VAL A 65 1.12 18.70 24.45
C VAL A 65 1.55 17.27 24.76
N ALA A 66 2.82 16.97 24.52
CA ALA A 66 3.45 15.70 24.84
C ALA A 66 4.92 15.93 25.20
N ASN A 67 5.51 15.00 25.94
CA ASN A 67 6.94 14.93 26.21
C ASN A 67 7.35 13.47 26.37
N GLY A 68 8.64 13.22 26.29
CA GLY A 68 9.23 11.91 26.50
C GLY A 68 10.74 11.99 26.45
N THR A 69 11.38 10.82 26.42
CA THR A 69 12.82 10.68 26.22
C THR A 69 13.10 9.97 24.91
N PHE A 70 14.25 10.24 24.28
CA PHE A 70 14.65 9.46 23.12
C PHE A 70 15.10 8.06 23.52
N GLY A 71 14.72 7.08 22.69
CA GLY A 71 15.26 5.73 22.76
C GLY A 71 16.69 5.64 22.21
N LYS A 72 17.12 4.40 21.93
CA LYS A 72 18.40 4.11 21.29
C LYS A 72 18.48 4.79 19.91
N GLY A 73 19.62 5.41 19.63
CA GLY A 73 19.93 5.93 18.29
C GLY A 73 20.26 4.81 17.29
N GLU A 74 19.74 4.95 16.08
CA GLU A 74 19.78 3.97 14.99
C GLU A 74 20.55 4.52 13.77
N ASP A 75 21.15 3.63 13.00
CA ASP A 75 21.79 3.95 11.72
C ASP A 75 21.47 2.85 10.69
N PRO A 76 20.26 2.89 10.08
CA PRO A 76 19.79 1.85 9.18
C PRO A 76 20.76 1.74 8.01
N ASP A 77 21.32 0.55 7.79
CA ASP A 77 22.20 0.25 6.64
C ASP A 77 23.29 1.31 6.36
N LYS A 78 23.81 1.94 7.43
CA LYS A 78 24.84 3.00 7.38
C LYS A 78 24.42 4.22 6.54
N TRP A 79 23.15 4.62 6.63
CA TRP A 79 22.63 5.80 5.95
C TRP A 79 23.18 7.11 6.51
N ALA A 80 23.45 7.17 7.82
CA ALA A 80 23.92 8.38 8.45
C ALA A 80 25.33 8.74 7.97
N LYS A 81 25.47 9.86 7.25
CA LYS A 81 26.80 10.44 6.95
C LYS A 81 27.57 10.78 8.23
N THR A 82 26.84 11.24 9.25
CA THR A 82 27.34 11.56 10.59
C THR A 82 26.23 11.33 11.62
N GLY A 83 26.62 10.93 12.84
CA GLY A 83 25.68 10.81 13.95
C GLY A 83 24.76 9.60 13.85
N LYS A 84 23.57 9.70 14.47
CA LYS A 84 22.52 8.68 14.47
C LYS A 84 21.14 9.30 14.34
N TYR A 85 20.16 8.50 13.97
CA TYR A 85 18.75 8.87 13.94
C TYR A 85 18.05 8.43 15.23
N TYR A 86 17.14 9.26 15.72
CA TYR A 86 16.32 9.01 16.89
C TYR A 86 14.87 9.30 16.54
N THR A 87 13.95 8.42 16.95
CA THR A 87 12.52 8.58 16.62
C THR A 87 11.74 9.08 17.83
N ILE A 88 10.95 10.13 17.61
CA ILE A 88 9.86 10.54 18.49
C ILE A 88 8.60 9.92 17.92
N ASP A 89 8.03 8.94 18.63
CA ASP A 89 6.77 8.29 18.27
C ASP A 89 5.65 8.80 19.18
N LEU A 90 4.70 9.54 18.60
CA LEU A 90 3.53 10.05 19.30
C LEU A 90 2.35 9.05 19.24
N GLY A 91 2.49 7.95 18.50
CA GLY A 91 1.45 6.96 18.25
C GLY A 91 0.21 7.54 17.57
N SER A 92 -0.90 6.81 17.63
CA SER A 92 -2.20 7.22 17.09
C SER A 92 -2.98 8.14 18.04
N ILE A 93 -2.30 8.93 18.88
CA ILE A 93 -2.95 9.72 19.92
C ILE A 93 -3.66 10.92 19.28
N ARG A 94 -4.97 11.02 19.50
CA ARG A 94 -5.71 12.24 19.18
C ARG A 94 -5.28 13.35 20.15
N LEU A 95 -4.50 14.30 19.65
CA LEU A 95 -4.03 15.43 20.42
C LEU A 95 -5.19 16.38 20.80
N PRO A 96 -5.07 17.14 21.91
CA PRO A 96 -6.10 18.07 22.36
C PRO A 96 -6.27 19.30 21.46
N TYR A 97 -5.30 19.58 20.58
CA TYR A 97 -5.31 20.72 19.68
C TYR A 97 -5.21 20.26 18.22
N SER A 98 -5.66 21.12 17.31
CA SER A 98 -5.54 21.00 15.85
C SER A 98 -4.95 22.31 15.34
N GLY A 99 -3.89 22.25 14.54
CA GLY A 99 -3.12 23.42 14.11
C GLY A 99 -1.63 23.09 13.97
N LYS A 100 -0.76 24.07 14.25
CA LYS A 100 0.68 23.88 14.12
C LYS A 100 1.31 23.37 15.43
N PHE A 101 2.38 22.62 15.28
CA PHE A 101 3.16 22.06 16.36
C PHE A 101 4.65 22.16 16.03
N TYR A 102 5.48 22.10 17.07
CA TYR A 102 6.93 21.95 16.92
C TYR A 102 7.49 21.12 18.07
N VAL A 103 8.64 20.49 17.84
CA VAL A 103 9.40 19.73 18.84
C VAL A 103 10.57 20.55 19.32
N SER A 104 10.86 20.49 20.62
CA SER A 104 12.10 21.01 21.20
C SER A 104 12.84 19.90 21.96
N VAL A 105 14.15 19.88 21.79
CA VAL A 105 15.10 19.09 22.60
C VAL A 105 15.78 20.08 23.53
N SER A 106 15.71 19.87 24.85
CA SER A 106 16.14 20.86 25.85
C SER A 106 17.47 20.52 26.53
N THR A 107 17.89 19.25 26.49
CA THR A 107 19.10 18.73 27.13
C THR A 107 19.96 17.96 26.13
N GLY A 108 21.28 17.88 26.37
CA GLY A 108 22.24 17.27 25.43
C GLY A 108 22.61 18.20 24.28
N SER A 109 21.67 18.44 23.35
CA SER A 109 21.81 19.38 22.22
C SER A 109 20.54 20.24 22.04
N PRO A 110 20.47 21.40 22.73
CA PRO A 110 19.29 22.25 22.70
C PRO A 110 18.94 22.73 21.29
N SER A 111 17.73 22.41 20.81
CA SER A 111 17.29 22.69 19.44
C SER A 111 15.76 22.62 19.31
N THR A 112 15.23 23.19 18.23
CA THR A 112 13.79 23.21 17.94
C THR A 112 13.54 22.91 16.47
N SER A 113 12.53 22.11 16.16
CA SER A 113 12.12 21.78 14.80
C SER A 113 11.48 22.99 14.09
N GLY A 114 11.27 22.88 12.78
CA GLY A 114 10.27 23.71 12.11
C GLY A 114 8.85 23.38 12.60
N GLU A 115 7.90 24.26 12.25
CA GLU A 115 6.48 24.01 12.48
C GLU A 115 5.94 22.98 11.48
N PHE A 116 5.05 22.10 11.94
CA PHE A 116 4.27 21.18 11.11
C PHE A 116 2.82 21.12 11.58
N TYR A 117 1.91 20.73 10.69
CA TYR A 117 0.49 20.69 10.99
C TYR A 117 0.04 19.32 11.51
N ILE A 118 -0.86 19.33 12.49
CA ILE A 118 -1.69 18.17 12.84
C ILE A 118 -3.15 18.64 12.84
N ARG A 119 -3.98 18.04 11.99
CA ARG A 119 -5.41 18.39 11.84
C ARG A 119 -6.21 17.23 11.26
N GLU A 120 -7.53 17.34 11.26
CA GLU A 120 -8.38 16.39 10.53
C GLU A 120 -8.03 16.43 9.03
N ASP A 121 -7.87 15.25 8.43
CA ASP A 121 -7.60 15.03 7.00
C ASP A 121 -6.48 15.91 6.42
N ALA A 122 -5.43 16.15 7.22
CA ALA A 122 -4.33 17.04 6.88
C ALA A 122 -3.69 16.72 5.52
N LEU A 123 -3.46 15.44 5.22
CA LEU A 123 -2.85 15.05 3.94
C LEU A 123 -3.79 15.40 2.79
N ALA A 124 -5.04 14.94 2.80
CA ALA A 124 -6.00 15.25 1.74
C ALA A 124 -6.18 16.75 1.51
N VAL A 125 -6.33 17.54 2.59
CA VAL A 125 -6.48 19.00 2.50
C VAL A 125 -5.27 19.67 1.86
N SER A 126 -4.06 19.13 2.11
CA SER A 126 -2.82 19.70 1.60
C SER A 126 -2.48 19.22 0.18
N THR A 127 -2.86 18.01 -0.22
CA THR A 127 -2.30 17.37 -1.43
C THR A 127 -3.33 16.97 -2.50
N LEU A 128 -4.57 16.63 -2.15
CA LEU A 128 -5.51 16.03 -3.11
C LEU A 128 -5.80 16.95 -4.30
N GLY A 129 -5.99 18.25 -4.04
CA GLY A 129 -6.21 19.23 -5.10
C GLY A 129 -5.00 19.39 -6.03
N MET A 130 -3.78 19.31 -5.48
CA MET A 130 -2.54 19.39 -6.27
C MET A 130 -2.38 18.16 -7.15
N VAL A 131 -2.61 16.97 -6.60
CA VAL A 131 -2.56 15.68 -7.32
C VAL A 131 -3.56 15.65 -8.48
N MET A 132 -4.81 16.08 -8.26
CA MET A 132 -5.81 16.12 -9.33
C MET A 132 -5.48 17.16 -10.40
N ASN A 133 -4.94 18.31 -10.02
CA ASN A 133 -4.52 19.33 -10.97
C ASN A 133 -3.26 18.92 -11.76
N TYR A 134 -2.36 18.13 -11.16
CA TYR A 134 -1.22 17.54 -11.87
C TYR A 134 -1.69 16.76 -13.10
N PHE A 135 -2.62 15.82 -12.95
CA PHE A 135 -3.12 15.04 -14.09
C PHE A 135 -3.72 15.95 -15.17
N PHE A 136 -4.55 16.93 -14.79
CA PHE A 136 -5.11 17.85 -15.77
C PHE A 136 -4.04 18.67 -16.50
N ASN A 137 -3.02 19.13 -15.78
CA ASN A 137 -1.94 19.96 -16.34
C ASN A 137 -0.96 19.15 -17.20
N ASP A 138 -0.79 17.86 -16.90
CA ASP A 138 0.14 16.94 -17.58
C ASP A 138 -0.47 16.32 -18.85
N ARG A 139 -1.74 16.63 -19.16
CA ARG A 139 -2.41 16.16 -20.38
C ARG A 139 -1.60 16.53 -21.62
N ALA A 140 -1.43 15.56 -22.53
CA ALA A 140 -0.74 15.70 -23.81
C ALA A 140 -1.54 16.54 -24.81
N THR A 141 -1.64 17.84 -24.53
CA THR A 141 -2.49 18.82 -25.24
C THR A 141 -1.67 19.86 -26.02
N ASN A 142 -0.34 19.77 -25.96
CA ASN A 142 0.50 20.64 -26.77
C ASN A 142 0.18 20.46 -28.26
N ALA A 143 -0.14 21.55 -28.96
CA ALA A 143 -0.62 21.49 -30.33
C ALA A 143 0.33 20.75 -31.30
N GLN A 144 1.64 20.83 -31.06
CA GLN A 144 2.63 20.13 -31.87
C GLN A 144 2.62 18.63 -31.59
N ILE A 145 2.60 18.23 -30.30
CA ILE A 145 2.51 16.81 -29.92
C ILE A 145 1.20 16.20 -30.41
N VAL A 146 0.07 16.89 -30.23
CA VAL A 146 -1.23 16.46 -30.75
C VAL A 146 -1.17 16.27 -32.27
N SER A 147 -0.59 17.22 -33.01
CA SER A 147 -0.46 17.09 -34.47
C SER A 147 0.40 15.90 -34.89
N TRP A 148 1.40 15.51 -34.10
CA TRP A 148 2.23 14.34 -34.38
C TRP A 148 1.51 13.04 -34.02
N ASP A 149 0.87 12.99 -32.87
CA ASP A 149 0.18 11.80 -32.37
C ASP A 149 -1.09 11.49 -33.16
N GLN A 150 -1.71 12.47 -33.82
CA GLN A 150 -2.79 12.25 -34.80
C GLN A 150 -2.36 11.46 -36.04
N LYS A 151 -1.05 11.35 -36.28
CA LYS A 151 -0.46 10.66 -37.44
C LYS A 151 0.74 9.83 -37.03
N ALA A 152 0.71 9.24 -35.83
CA ALA A 152 1.84 8.48 -35.29
C ALA A 152 2.17 7.29 -36.23
N PRO A 153 3.39 7.22 -36.79
CA PRO A 153 3.82 6.08 -37.60
C PRO A 153 3.98 4.81 -36.76
N VAL A 154 3.59 3.67 -37.34
CA VAL A 154 3.80 2.35 -36.73
C VAL A 154 5.19 1.84 -37.11
N TYR A 155 6.02 1.55 -36.12
CA TYR A 155 7.39 1.11 -36.36
C TYR A 155 7.43 -0.20 -37.15
N GLY A 156 8.35 -0.30 -38.10
CA GLY A 156 8.45 -1.44 -39.01
C GLY A 156 7.38 -1.50 -40.11
N LYS A 157 6.43 -0.55 -40.18
CA LYS A 157 5.38 -0.50 -41.22
C LYS A 157 5.43 0.78 -42.05
N THR A 158 5.79 0.65 -43.32
CA THR A 158 5.84 1.78 -44.24
C THR A 158 4.43 2.29 -44.58
N GLY A 159 4.21 3.60 -44.40
CA GLY A 159 2.96 4.27 -44.78
C GLY A 159 1.77 4.01 -43.86
N VAL A 160 1.98 3.31 -42.73
CA VAL A 160 0.92 3.03 -41.75
C VAL A 160 1.05 4.01 -40.59
N THR A 161 -0.03 4.76 -40.34
CA THR A 161 -0.15 5.68 -39.20
C THR A 161 -1.41 5.37 -38.41
N ARG A 162 -1.45 5.85 -37.17
CA ARG A 162 -2.63 5.83 -36.29
C ARG A 162 -2.83 7.20 -35.67
N ASP A 163 -4.08 7.52 -35.36
CA ASP A 163 -4.40 8.65 -34.49
C ASP A 163 -4.44 8.16 -33.04
N VAL A 164 -3.48 8.60 -32.25
CA VAL A 164 -3.27 8.23 -30.84
C VAL A 164 -3.13 9.47 -29.95
N HIS A 165 -3.75 10.59 -30.30
CA HIS A 165 -3.70 11.81 -29.47
C HIS A 165 -4.42 11.65 -28.12
N GLY A 166 -4.11 12.55 -27.18
CA GLY A 166 -4.59 12.47 -25.78
C GLY A 166 -3.64 11.68 -24.87
N GLY A 167 -4.10 11.34 -23.67
CA GLY A 167 -3.27 10.76 -22.61
C GLY A 167 -2.40 11.80 -21.93
N TRP A 168 -1.52 11.36 -21.03
CA TRP A 168 -0.58 12.21 -20.31
C TRP A 168 0.84 12.01 -20.83
N TYR A 169 1.70 13.01 -20.64
CA TYR A 169 3.14 12.77 -20.76
C TYR A 169 3.57 11.79 -19.68
N ASP A 170 4.64 11.06 -19.93
CA ASP A 170 5.05 10.01 -18.99
C ASP A 170 5.85 10.57 -17.83
N ALA A 171 6.76 11.49 -18.16
CA ALA A 171 7.70 12.05 -17.21
C ALA A 171 7.96 13.53 -17.49
N SER A 172 8.49 14.24 -16.50
CA SER A 172 8.87 15.64 -16.69
C SER A 172 9.97 15.80 -17.76
N GLY A 173 10.81 14.78 -17.98
CA GLY A 173 11.79 14.75 -19.06
C GLY A 173 11.36 14.01 -20.32
N ASP A 174 10.16 13.41 -20.37
CA ASP A 174 9.71 12.57 -21.48
C ASP A 174 8.25 12.81 -21.86
N VAL A 175 8.04 13.42 -23.03
CA VAL A 175 6.71 13.63 -23.63
C VAL A 175 6.19 12.41 -24.39
N SER A 176 6.91 11.30 -24.40
CA SER A 176 6.39 10.00 -24.83
C SER A 176 5.23 9.55 -23.93
N LYS A 177 4.48 8.54 -24.39
CA LYS A 177 3.26 8.05 -23.71
C LYS A 177 3.26 6.54 -23.69
N TYR A 178 2.92 5.95 -22.54
CA TYR A 178 3.15 4.52 -22.33
C TYR A 178 1.95 3.83 -21.71
N LEU A 179 1.67 2.63 -22.21
CA LEU A 179 0.96 1.61 -21.45
C LEU A 179 1.93 0.91 -20.48
N SER A 180 3.13 0.61 -20.96
CA SER A 180 4.26 0.06 -20.20
C SER A 180 5.59 0.25 -20.98
N HIS A 181 6.72 -0.13 -20.37
CA HIS A 181 8.03 -0.31 -21.00
C HIS A 181 8.86 -1.37 -20.24
N LEU A 182 10.16 -1.52 -20.56
CA LEU A 182 11.05 -2.55 -19.98
C LEU A 182 10.60 -4.01 -20.20
N SER A 183 9.77 -4.26 -21.20
CA SER A 183 9.18 -5.58 -21.52
C SER A 183 10.24 -6.65 -21.74
N TYR A 184 11.35 -6.29 -22.39
CA TYR A 184 12.51 -7.16 -22.62
C TYR A 184 13.16 -7.67 -21.32
N ALA A 185 12.99 -6.96 -20.20
CA ALA A 185 13.45 -7.37 -18.87
C ALA A 185 12.44 -8.29 -18.15
N ASN A 186 11.26 -8.51 -18.75
CA ASN A 186 10.15 -9.41 -18.38
C ASN A 186 9.47 -9.12 -17.03
N TYR A 187 10.24 -8.94 -15.96
CA TYR A 187 9.76 -8.83 -14.59
C TYR A 187 9.75 -7.39 -14.06
N LEU A 188 9.94 -6.41 -14.94
CA LEU A 188 10.10 -4.99 -14.59
C LEU A 188 9.01 -4.07 -15.17
N SER A 189 8.08 -4.61 -15.96
CA SER A 189 7.07 -3.84 -16.69
C SER A 189 6.14 -3.03 -15.76
N PRO A 190 6.30 -1.70 -15.66
CA PRO A 190 5.41 -0.88 -14.86
C PRO A 190 4.08 -0.63 -15.59
N GLN A 191 2.99 -0.50 -14.84
CA GLN A 191 1.70 -0.10 -15.37
C GLN A 191 1.62 1.44 -15.36
N GLN A 192 1.48 2.06 -16.54
CA GLN A 192 1.62 3.52 -16.70
C GLN A 192 0.26 4.21 -16.91
N ILE A 193 -0.04 4.78 -18.08
CA ILE A 193 -1.32 5.46 -18.33
C ILE A 193 -2.55 4.60 -17.96
N PRO A 194 -2.60 3.29 -18.27
CA PRO A 194 -3.70 2.43 -17.82
C PRO A 194 -3.94 2.40 -16.31
N LEU A 195 -2.87 2.43 -15.51
CA LEU A 195 -2.96 2.50 -14.06
C LEU A 195 -3.62 3.82 -13.64
N THR A 196 -3.24 4.92 -14.26
CA THR A 196 -3.85 6.24 -14.02
C THR A 196 -5.34 6.24 -14.32
N VAL A 197 -5.77 5.66 -15.45
CA VAL A 197 -7.19 5.53 -15.80
C VAL A 197 -7.97 4.75 -14.74
N TRP A 198 -7.47 3.58 -14.34
CA TRP A 198 -8.13 2.78 -13.31
C TRP A 198 -8.16 3.50 -11.96
N SER A 199 -7.08 4.17 -11.57
CA SER A 199 -6.95 4.85 -10.28
C SER A 199 -7.86 6.07 -10.16
N LEU A 200 -8.04 6.84 -11.22
CA LEU A 200 -8.98 7.96 -11.25
C LEU A 200 -10.44 7.48 -11.15
N ALA A 201 -10.78 6.38 -11.84
CA ALA A 201 -12.09 5.75 -11.70
C ALA A 201 -12.31 5.17 -10.29
N PHE A 202 -11.28 4.52 -9.72
CA PHE A 202 -11.29 4.02 -8.34
C PHE A 202 -11.51 5.16 -7.34
N ALA A 203 -10.80 6.28 -7.49
CA ALA A 203 -10.96 7.46 -6.65
C ALA A 203 -12.38 8.04 -6.71
N ALA A 204 -12.95 8.13 -7.92
CA ALA A 204 -14.30 8.67 -8.11
C ALA A 204 -15.39 7.85 -7.38
N GLU A 205 -15.18 6.55 -7.21
CA GLU A 205 -16.13 5.67 -6.51
C GLU A 205 -15.91 5.63 -5.00
N HIS A 206 -14.65 5.70 -4.56
CA HIS A 206 -14.28 5.44 -3.16
C HIS A 206 -14.15 6.71 -2.30
N ILE A 207 -13.88 7.88 -2.88
CA ILE A 207 -13.80 9.15 -2.14
C ILE A 207 -14.62 10.30 -2.78
N PRO A 208 -15.89 10.07 -3.15
CA PRO A 208 -16.67 11.03 -3.92
C PRO A 208 -16.96 12.34 -3.16
N ALA A 209 -17.21 12.30 -1.86
CA ALA A 209 -17.50 13.52 -1.09
C ALA A 209 -16.23 14.36 -0.89
N LEU A 210 -15.11 13.71 -0.60
CA LEU A 210 -13.81 14.36 -0.48
C LEU A 210 -13.40 15.03 -1.80
N LEU A 211 -13.53 14.32 -2.93
CA LEU A 211 -13.29 14.90 -4.27
C LEU A 211 -14.22 16.08 -4.56
N ALA A 212 -15.52 15.97 -4.27
CA ALA A 212 -16.49 17.04 -4.50
C ALA A 212 -16.23 18.30 -3.64
N SER A 213 -15.62 18.14 -2.46
CA SER A 213 -15.24 19.25 -1.58
C SER A 213 -13.87 19.85 -1.89
N THR A 214 -13.06 19.17 -2.71
CA THR A 214 -11.71 19.60 -3.09
C THR A 214 -11.75 20.42 -4.37
N LYS A 215 -11.09 21.58 -4.37
CA LYS A 215 -11.03 22.44 -5.56
C LYS A 215 -10.05 21.85 -6.59
N THR A 216 -10.58 21.42 -7.73
CA THR A 216 -9.79 20.85 -8.85
C THR A 216 -10.18 21.49 -10.18
N THR A 217 -9.31 21.38 -11.19
CA THR A 217 -9.55 21.89 -12.55
C THR A 217 -10.47 20.96 -13.36
N ALA A 218 -10.40 19.65 -13.08
CA ALA A 218 -11.30 18.64 -13.63
C ALA A 218 -11.71 17.66 -12.52
N THR A 219 -12.88 17.05 -12.69
CA THR A 219 -13.33 15.97 -11.81
C THR A 219 -12.56 14.68 -12.10
N ALA A 220 -12.50 13.77 -11.13
CA ALA A 220 -11.86 12.46 -11.33
C ALA A 220 -12.53 11.65 -12.45
N VAL A 221 -13.85 11.78 -12.63
CA VAL A 221 -14.60 11.10 -13.71
C VAL A 221 -14.21 11.65 -15.09
N GLU A 222 -14.09 12.98 -15.24
CA GLU A 222 -13.65 13.60 -16.50
C GLU A 222 -12.20 13.24 -16.84
N GLU A 223 -11.32 13.21 -15.83
CA GLU A 223 -9.91 12.84 -16.02
C GLU A 223 -9.76 11.35 -16.36
N ALA A 224 -10.56 10.47 -15.73
CA ALA A 224 -10.60 9.05 -16.09
C ALA A 224 -11.11 8.83 -17.52
N ALA A 225 -12.15 9.55 -17.94
CA ALA A 225 -12.68 9.50 -19.31
C ALA A 225 -11.63 9.99 -20.33
N TYR A 226 -10.90 11.06 -20.03
CA TYR A 226 -9.82 11.57 -20.89
C TYR A 226 -8.74 10.52 -21.17
N GLY A 227 -8.33 9.77 -20.15
CA GLY A 227 -7.39 8.67 -20.33
C GLY A 227 -8.01 7.45 -21.01
N ALA A 228 -9.29 7.14 -20.74
CA ALA A 228 -10.01 6.07 -21.43
C ALA A 228 -10.11 6.32 -22.95
N ASP A 229 -10.34 7.57 -23.36
CA ASP A 229 -10.31 7.97 -24.78
C ASP A 229 -8.97 7.63 -25.44
N PHE A 230 -7.86 7.92 -24.74
CA PHE A 230 -6.53 7.56 -25.22
C PHE A 230 -6.35 6.03 -25.33
N LEU A 231 -6.81 5.25 -24.35
CA LEU A 231 -6.73 3.79 -24.42
C LEU A 231 -7.52 3.22 -25.60
N VAL A 232 -8.70 3.77 -25.93
CA VAL A 232 -9.45 3.37 -27.14
C VAL A 232 -8.66 3.68 -28.41
N ARG A 233 -7.98 4.84 -28.48
CA ARG A 233 -7.13 5.16 -29.64
C ARG A 233 -5.91 4.26 -29.76
N MET A 234 -5.38 3.78 -28.62
CA MET A 234 -4.26 2.84 -28.58
C MET A 234 -4.67 1.40 -28.94
N PHE A 235 -5.96 1.10 -29.06
CA PHE A 235 -6.46 -0.21 -29.47
C PHE A 235 -6.41 -0.38 -30.99
N ASP A 236 -5.75 -1.42 -31.48
CA ASP A 236 -5.72 -1.78 -32.90
C ASP A 236 -6.89 -2.70 -33.26
N GLU A 237 -7.38 -2.60 -34.50
CA GLU A 237 -8.49 -3.41 -35.02
C GLU A 237 -8.25 -4.93 -34.93
N GLN A 238 -6.99 -5.36 -34.80
CA GLN A 238 -6.63 -6.76 -34.58
C GLN A 238 -6.89 -7.26 -33.15
N GLY A 239 -7.16 -6.37 -32.18
CA GLY A 239 -7.52 -6.75 -30.81
C GLY A 239 -6.46 -6.50 -29.73
N PHE A 240 -5.28 -5.96 -30.06
CA PHE A 240 -4.24 -5.61 -29.08
C PHE A 240 -4.19 -4.10 -28.83
N PHE A 241 -3.54 -3.67 -27.75
CA PHE A 241 -3.12 -2.27 -27.60
C PHE A 241 -1.68 -2.08 -28.04
N TYR A 242 -1.37 -0.92 -28.61
CA TYR A 242 0.01 -0.48 -28.79
C TYR A 242 0.65 -0.19 -27.42
N MET A 243 1.94 -0.52 -27.25
CA MET A 243 2.62 -0.36 -25.97
C MET A 243 3.06 1.08 -25.67
N THR A 244 3.65 1.76 -26.67
CA THR A 244 4.23 3.10 -26.47
C THR A 244 4.01 4.00 -27.67
N VAL A 245 3.93 5.32 -27.42
CA VAL A 245 4.20 6.38 -28.40
C VAL A 245 5.54 7.00 -28.01
N PHE A 246 6.63 6.54 -28.62
CA PHE A 246 7.99 6.83 -28.15
C PHE A 246 8.82 7.66 -29.13
N ASP A 247 9.59 8.61 -28.60
CA ASP A 247 10.34 9.59 -29.38
C ASP A 247 11.86 9.62 -29.14
N ASN A 248 12.40 8.59 -28.47
CA ASN A 248 13.79 8.54 -28.03
C ASN A 248 14.14 9.70 -27.07
N TRP A 249 13.27 9.97 -26.09
CA TRP A 249 13.50 11.02 -25.07
C TRP A 249 13.77 12.39 -25.69
N GLY A 250 13.05 12.73 -26.76
CA GLY A 250 13.25 13.97 -27.52
C GLY A 250 14.50 14.02 -28.41
N MET A 251 15.37 12.98 -28.41
CA MET A 251 16.54 12.88 -29.28
C MET A 251 16.19 12.53 -30.73
N GLY A 252 15.04 11.89 -30.94
CA GLY A 252 14.58 11.46 -32.25
C GLY A 252 13.88 12.56 -33.05
N SER A 253 13.91 12.45 -34.38
CA SER A 253 13.15 13.35 -35.27
C SER A 253 11.65 12.99 -35.37
N SER A 254 11.21 11.87 -34.79
CA SER A 254 9.86 11.34 -34.98
C SER A 254 9.42 10.43 -33.83
N ARG A 255 8.14 10.56 -33.46
CA ARG A 255 7.43 9.71 -32.49
C ARG A 255 6.92 8.46 -33.20
N TYR A 256 6.99 7.28 -32.58
CA TYR A 256 6.54 6.02 -33.17
C TYR A 256 5.70 5.20 -32.22
N LEU A 257 4.73 4.48 -32.77
CA LEU A 257 4.15 3.32 -32.11
C LEU A 257 5.14 2.16 -32.17
N CYS A 258 5.75 1.81 -31.05
CA CYS A 258 6.81 0.81 -30.97
C CYS A 258 6.94 0.16 -29.58
N ALA A 259 7.79 -0.84 -29.48
CA ALA A 259 8.47 -1.21 -28.25
C ALA A 259 9.90 -0.66 -28.30
N PHE A 260 10.64 -0.69 -27.18
CA PHE A 260 12.07 -0.40 -27.19
C PHE A 260 12.82 -1.19 -26.11
N SER A 261 14.15 -1.26 -26.25
CA SER A 261 15.04 -1.91 -25.29
C SER A 261 16.32 -1.09 -25.04
N GLY A 262 16.91 -1.31 -23.87
CA GLY A 262 18.15 -0.66 -23.43
C GLY A 262 18.04 0.85 -23.17
N GLU A 263 19.11 1.40 -22.60
CA GLU A 263 19.26 2.85 -22.32
C GLU A 263 19.39 3.69 -23.61
N ASP A 264 19.74 3.06 -24.74
CA ASP A 264 19.82 3.73 -26.05
C ASP A 264 18.46 3.81 -26.77
N GLY A 265 17.43 3.12 -26.28
CA GLY A 265 16.06 3.25 -26.81
C GLY A 265 15.90 2.59 -28.16
N ILE A 266 16.46 1.38 -28.32
CA ILE A 266 16.43 0.65 -29.59
C ILE A 266 14.99 0.19 -29.85
N LYS A 267 14.33 0.85 -30.80
CA LYS A 267 12.94 0.57 -31.18
C LYS A 267 12.79 -0.81 -31.83
N SER A 268 11.70 -1.49 -31.54
CA SER A 268 11.30 -2.73 -32.20
C SER A 268 9.82 -2.71 -32.63
N SER A 269 9.44 -3.69 -33.45
CA SER A 269 8.07 -3.89 -33.91
C SER A 269 7.21 -4.73 -32.95
N ASP A 270 7.72 -5.05 -31.77
CA ASP A 270 7.05 -5.89 -30.76
C ASP A 270 6.11 -5.03 -29.89
N TYR A 271 5.34 -4.16 -30.53
CA TYR A 271 4.55 -3.13 -29.88
C TYR A 271 3.18 -3.61 -29.38
N GLN A 272 2.83 -4.88 -29.59
CA GLN A 272 1.61 -5.47 -29.04
C GLN A 272 1.81 -5.76 -27.56
N THR A 273 0.90 -5.28 -26.71
CA THR A 273 1.01 -5.53 -25.28
C THR A 273 0.55 -6.93 -24.89
N ALA A 274 1.34 -7.63 -24.06
CA ALA A 274 0.86 -8.71 -23.19
C ALA A 274 0.02 -8.17 -22.02
N PHE A 275 -0.56 -9.06 -21.19
CA PHE A 275 -1.23 -8.64 -19.96
C PHE A 275 -0.30 -7.81 -19.05
N ARG A 276 0.96 -8.20 -18.88
CA ARG A 276 1.97 -7.47 -18.09
C ARG A 276 2.42 -6.12 -18.66
N GLU A 277 2.25 -5.90 -19.96
CA GLU A 277 2.77 -4.73 -20.68
C GLU A 277 1.74 -3.60 -20.76
N GLY A 278 0.93 -3.45 -19.72
CA GLY A 278 -0.17 -2.48 -19.66
C GLY A 278 -1.47 -2.95 -20.32
N GLY A 279 -1.48 -4.08 -21.04
CA GLY A 279 -2.68 -4.62 -21.68
C GLY A 279 -3.77 -5.02 -20.68
N GLY A 280 -3.40 -5.73 -19.61
CA GLY A 280 -4.36 -6.12 -18.56
C GLY A 280 -4.90 -4.91 -17.79
N MET A 281 -4.01 -3.96 -17.47
CA MET A 281 -4.41 -2.74 -16.78
C MET A 281 -5.29 -1.84 -17.67
N ALA A 282 -5.09 -1.81 -18.99
CA ALA A 282 -5.92 -1.05 -19.92
C ALA A 282 -7.34 -1.60 -19.99
N ILE A 283 -7.48 -2.93 -20.03
CA ILE A 283 -8.78 -3.60 -19.96
C ILE A 283 -9.48 -3.27 -18.64
N ALA A 284 -8.76 -3.36 -17.51
CA ALA A 284 -9.32 -3.04 -16.19
C ALA A 284 -9.79 -1.59 -16.09
N GLY A 285 -8.97 -0.63 -16.56
CA GLY A 285 -9.29 0.79 -16.57
C GLY A 285 -10.52 1.10 -17.43
N LEU A 286 -10.55 0.61 -18.67
CA LEU A 286 -11.68 0.81 -19.59
C LEU A 286 -12.99 0.22 -19.02
N ALA A 287 -12.96 -1.00 -18.50
CA ALA A 287 -14.13 -1.65 -17.91
C ALA A 287 -14.66 -0.85 -16.69
N ARG A 288 -13.76 -0.34 -15.85
CA ARG A 288 -14.14 0.44 -14.68
C ARG A 288 -14.71 1.82 -15.04
N VAL A 289 -14.10 2.53 -15.98
CA VAL A 289 -14.64 3.80 -16.50
C VAL A 289 -16.00 3.60 -17.18
N ALA A 290 -16.19 2.49 -17.90
CA ALA A 290 -17.48 2.16 -18.48
C ALA A 290 -18.56 1.95 -17.40
N ALA A 291 -18.23 1.32 -16.27
CA ALA A 291 -19.16 1.11 -15.16
C ALA A 291 -19.64 2.43 -14.52
N LEU A 292 -18.80 3.47 -14.55
CA LEU A 292 -19.17 4.84 -14.15
C LEU A 292 -20.15 5.52 -15.12
N LYS A 293 -20.39 4.94 -16.30
CA LYS A 293 -21.15 5.54 -17.41
C LYS A 293 -20.56 6.88 -17.87
N ALA A 294 -19.25 7.03 -17.69
CA ALA A 294 -18.52 8.21 -18.13
C ALA A 294 -18.36 8.18 -19.66
N ASN A 295 -18.40 9.37 -20.27
CA ASN A 295 -18.18 9.54 -21.71
C ASN A 295 -17.13 10.63 -21.91
N GLY A 296 -16.29 10.45 -22.93
CA GLY A 296 -15.35 11.45 -23.43
C GLY A 296 -15.60 11.67 -24.91
N ASP A 297 -14.54 11.55 -25.71
CA ASP A 297 -14.64 11.44 -27.17
C ASP A 297 -15.28 10.12 -27.62
N PHE A 298 -15.19 9.08 -26.78
CA PHE A 298 -15.90 7.82 -26.93
C PHE A 298 -16.93 7.61 -25.81
N THR A 299 -17.93 6.76 -26.07
CA THR A 299 -18.98 6.45 -25.10
C THR A 299 -18.56 5.33 -24.13
N SER A 300 -19.24 5.25 -22.99
CA SER A 300 -19.05 4.17 -22.02
C SER A 300 -19.21 2.76 -22.63
N GLU A 301 -20.10 2.61 -23.60
CA GLU A 301 -20.30 1.36 -24.34
C GLU A 301 -19.11 1.03 -25.25
N GLN A 302 -18.47 2.05 -25.85
CA GLN A 302 -17.27 1.86 -26.65
C GLN A 302 -16.06 1.49 -25.78
N TYR A 303 -15.94 2.08 -24.58
CA TYR A 303 -14.92 1.67 -23.61
C TYR A 303 -15.08 0.20 -23.23
N LEU A 304 -16.31 -0.22 -22.89
CA LEU A 304 -16.60 -1.60 -22.52
C LEU A 304 -16.34 -2.56 -23.67
N ALA A 305 -16.83 -2.26 -24.87
CA ALA A 305 -16.63 -3.11 -26.04
C ALA A 305 -15.14 -3.28 -26.39
N THR A 306 -14.34 -2.21 -26.22
CA THR A 306 -12.88 -2.26 -26.40
C THR A 306 -12.23 -3.17 -25.36
N ALA A 307 -12.63 -3.05 -24.09
CA ALA A 307 -12.12 -3.90 -23.01
C ALA A 307 -12.43 -5.39 -23.25
N GLU A 308 -13.67 -5.72 -23.65
CA GLU A 308 -14.08 -7.09 -23.96
C GLU A 308 -13.31 -7.67 -25.16
N ALA A 309 -13.16 -6.89 -26.23
CA ALA A 309 -12.44 -7.31 -27.43
C ALA A 309 -10.94 -7.54 -27.13
N ALA A 310 -10.31 -6.65 -26.38
CA ALA A 310 -8.92 -6.78 -25.97
C ALA A 310 -8.69 -7.99 -25.06
N TYR A 311 -9.58 -8.22 -24.10
CA TYR A 311 -9.48 -9.37 -23.20
C TYR A 311 -9.63 -10.69 -23.96
N ALA A 312 -10.60 -10.77 -24.88
CA ALA A 312 -10.78 -11.95 -25.72
C ALA A 312 -9.54 -12.23 -26.59
N HIS A 313 -8.93 -11.18 -27.15
CA HIS A 313 -7.71 -11.28 -27.94
C HIS A 313 -6.51 -11.77 -27.11
N LEU A 314 -6.22 -11.14 -25.98
CA LEU A 314 -5.10 -11.54 -25.12
C LEU A 314 -5.30 -12.95 -24.56
N SER A 315 -6.51 -13.31 -24.16
CA SER A 315 -6.82 -14.68 -23.68
C SER A 315 -6.63 -15.75 -24.75
N ALA A 316 -6.66 -15.40 -26.03
CA ALA A 316 -6.34 -16.31 -27.14
C ALA A 316 -4.83 -16.36 -27.47
N LYS A 317 -4.04 -15.45 -26.91
CA LYS A 317 -2.60 -15.28 -27.18
C LYS A 317 -1.71 -15.64 -25.99
N GLN A 318 -2.26 -15.71 -24.79
CA GLN A 318 -1.57 -16.08 -23.56
C GLN A 318 -2.53 -16.66 -22.51
N GLY A 319 -1.98 -17.37 -21.53
CA GLY A 319 -2.74 -17.91 -20.41
C GLY A 319 -1.84 -18.72 -19.46
N ILE A 320 -2.39 -19.06 -18.28
CA ILE A 320 -1.65 -19.77 -17.23
C ILE A 320 -1.08 -21.09 -17.78
N GLY A 321 0.23 -21.22 -17.74
CA GLY A 321 0.95 -22.41 -18.23
C GLY A 321 0.90 -22.61 -19.76
N GLN A 322 0.47 -21.60 -20.53
CA GLN A 322 0.46 -21.59 -21.99
C GLN A 322 1.57 -20.70 -22.55
N PRO A 323 1.98 -20.87 -23.82
CA PRO A 323 2.84 -19.90 -24.48
C PRO A 323 2.19 -18.52 -24.48
N CYS A 324 2.96 -17.49 -24.15
CA CYS A 324 2.54 -16.11 -24.29
C CYS A 324 3.13 -15.52 -25.57
N ALA A 325 2.26 -15.15 -26.51
CA ALA A 325 2.69 -14.74 -27.86
C ALA A 325 3.34 -13.34 -27.92
N TYR A 326 3.05 -12.47 -26.96
CA TYR A 326 3.56 -11.08 -26.91
C TYR A 326 4.66 -10.87 -25.88
N CYS A 327 4.77 -11.76 -24.90
CA CYS A 327 5.83 -11.79 -23.91
C CYS A 327 7.21 -12.04 -24.55
N ASP A 328 8.21 -11.19 -24.28
CA ASP A 328 9.58 -11.36 -24.80
C ASP A 328 10.20 -12.74 -24.48
N ASP A 329 9.97 -13.27 -23.28
CA ASP A 329 10.40 -14.61 -22.86
C ASP A 329 9.42 -15.75 -23.21
N GLY A 330 8.31 -15.41 -23.86
CA GLY A 330 7.27 -16.33 -24.28
C GLY A 330 6.42 -16.92 -23.15
N LYS A 331 6.47 -16.36 -21.93
CA LYS A 331 5.78 -16.93 -20.75
C LYS A 331 5.13 -15.85 -19.88
N GLU A 332 4.01 -16.18 -19.28
CA GLU A 332 3.40 -15.33 -18.25
C GLU A 332 4.21 -15.36 -16.95
N ASN A 333 4.20 -14.26 -16.21
CA ASN A 333 4.78 -14.15 -14.88
C ASN A 333 3.78 -13.49 -13.89
N ILE A 334 4.23 -13.14 -12.69
CA ILE A 334 3.35 -12.51 -11.68
C ILE A 334 2.66 -11.23 -12.17
N ILE A 335 3.30 -10.44 -13.04
CA ILE A 335 2.75 -9.19 -13.57
C ILE A 335 1.53 -9.49 -14.44
N ASP A 336 1.64 -10.49 -15.32
CA ASP A 336 0.49 -10.99 -16.08
C ASP A 336 -0.65 -11.47 -15.16
N ASP A 337 -0.32 -12.13 -14.05
CA ASP A 337 -1.33 -12.65 -13.15
C ASP A 337 -2.15 -11.57 -12.44
N TYR A 338 -1.51 -10.54 -11.88
CA TYR A 338 -2.27 -9.49 -11.20
C TYR A 338 -3.00 -8.57 -12.18
N THR A 339 -2.44 -8.28 -13.35
CA THR A 339 -3.13 -7.41 -14.33
C THR A 339 -4.27 -8.15 -15.02
N ALA A 340 -4.11 -9.43 -15.37
CA ALA A 340 -5.20 -10.24 -15.92
C ALA A 340 -6.30 -10.54 -14.88
N LEU A 341 -5.93 -10.72 -13.61
CA LEU A 341 -6.91 -10.83 -12.52
C LEU A 341 -7.77 -9.57 -12.43
N LEU A 342 -7.13 -8.40 -12.42
CA LEU A 342 -7.84 -7.13 -12.32
C LEU A 342 -8.71 -6.88 -13.55
N ALA A 343 -8.21 -7.18 -14.75
CA ALA A 343 -8.96 -7.11 -16.01
C ALA A 343 -10.25 -7.94 -15.97
N ALA A 344 -10.14 -9.23 -15.63
CA ALA A 344 -11.29 -10.14 -15.54
C ALA A 344 -12.28 -9.70 -14.44
N THR A 345 -11.75 -9.20 -13.31
CA THR A 345 -12.56 -8.73 -12.18
C THR A 345 -13.39 -7.50 -12.55
N GLU A 346 -12.79 -6.49 -13.19
CA GLU A 346 -13.52 -5.28 -13.59
C GLU A 346 -14.47 -5.54 -14.77
N LEU A 347 -14.10 -6.41 -15.71
CA LEU A 347 -15.02 -6.86 -16.76
C LEU A 347 -16.24 -7.57 -16.17
N TYR A 348 -16.06 -8.42 -15.17
CA TYR A 348 -17.18 -9.00 -14.45
C TYR A 348 -18.02 -7.94 -13.74
N ALA A 349 -17.38 -6.99 -13.05
CA ALA A 349 -18.07 -5.92 -12.34
C ALA A 349 -18.97 -5.10 -13.29
N ALA A 350 -18.48 -4.79 -14.50
CA ALA A 350 -19.19 -4.02 -15.52
C ALA A 350 -20.28 -4.82 -16.26
N THR A 351 -20.06 -6.11 -16.54
CA THR A 351 -20.93 -6.91 -17.44
C THR A 351 -21.84 -7.90 -16.73
N LYS A 352 -21.45 -8.35 -15.54
CA LYS A 352 -22.01 -9.52 -14.85
C LYS A 352 -21.93 -10.82 -15.64
N ASN A 353 -21.08 -10.89 -16.68
CA ASN A 353 -20.86 -12.12 -17.43
C ASN A 353 -19.98 -13.10 -16.63
N THR A 354 -20.57 -14.21 -16.20
CA THR A 354 -19.93 -15.21 -15.34
C THR A 354 -18.66 -15.85 -15.92
N SER A 355 -18.40 -15.77 -17.24
CA SER A 355 -17.12 -16.23 -17.80
C SER A 355 -15.94 -15.46 -17.19
N TYR A 356 -16.06 -14.14 -17.08
CA TYR A 356 -15.02 -13.30 -16.49
C TYR A 356 -14.81 -13.58 -15.00
N LEU A 357 -15.88 -13.88 -14.25
CA LEU A 357 -15.74 -14.29 -12.84
C LEU A 357 -14.99 -15.62 -12.70
N ASN A 358 -15.23 -16.58 -13.60
CA ASN A 358 -14.52 -17.86 -13.58
C ASN A 358 -13.04 -17.71 -13.94
N ASP A 359 -12.72 -16.83 -14.88
CA ASP A 359 -11.34 -16.48 -15.19
C ASP A 359 -10.67 -15.79 -14.00
N ALA A 360 -11.36 -14.82 -13.38
CA ALA A 360 -10.88 -14.12 -12.18
C ALA A 360 -10.62 -15.10 -11.02
N ARG A 361 -11.51 -16.07 -10.77
CA ARG A 361 -11.29 -17.15 -9.79
C ARG A 361 -10.01 -17.92 -10.07
N THR A 362 -9.78 -18.28 -11.32
CA THR A 362 -8.59 -19.05 -11.73
C THR A 362 -7.32 -18.23 -11.54
N ARG A 363 -7.34 -16.96 -12.00
CA ARG A 363 -6.23 -16.00 -11.84
C ARG A 363 -5.92 -15.70 -10.37
N ALA A 364 -6.93 -15.52 -9.53
CA ALA A 364 -6.77 -15.24 -8.10
C ALA A 364 -6.09 -16.39 -7.36
N VAL A 365 -6.51 -17.63 -7.63
CA VAL A 365 -5.85 -18.82 -7.06
C VAL A 365 -4.42 -18.95 -7.57
N ASN A 366 -4.16 -18.69 -8.85
CA ASN A 366 -2.81 -18.74 -9.40
C ASN A 366 -1.88 -17.72 -8.74
N LEU A 367 -2.31 -16.46 -8.64
CA LEU A 367 -1.58 -15.39 -7.98
C LEU A 367 -1.34 -15.70 -6.49
N ALA A 368 -2.36 -16.18 -5.77
CA ALA A 368 -2.22 -16.59 -4.37
C ALA A 368 -1.18 -17.71 -4.19
N ASN A 369 -1.10 -18.66 -5.13
CA ASN A 369 -0.14 -19.77 -5.09
C ASN A 369 1.32 -19.36 -5.40
N ARG A 370 1.55 -18.13 -5.86
CA ARG A 370 2.89 -17.54 -5.98
C ARG A 370 3.47 -17.11 -4.63
N LEU A 371 2.68 -17.08 -3.57
CA LEU A 371 3.15 -16.67 -2.25
C LEU A 371 4.19 -17.66 -1.70
N SER A 372 5.29 -17.13 -1.18
CA SER A 372 6.33 -17.91 -0.50
C SER A 372 5.91 -18.32 0.92
N ASP A 373 6.71 -19.18 1.54
CA ASP A 373 6.52 -19.55 2.94
C ASP A 373 6.71 -18.35 3.88
N ALA A 374 7.60 -17.41 3.55
CA ALA A 374 7.83 -16.19 4.31
C ALA A 374 6.73 -15.13 4.13
N GLY A 375 6.07 -15.09 2.97
CA GLY A 375 4.97 -14.17 2.67
C GLY A 375 5.26 -13.10 1.61
N TYR A 376 6.45 -13.08 0.99
CA TYR A 376 6.66 -12.39 -0.29
C TYR A 376 6.16 -13.24 -1.46
N PHE A 377 5.87 -12.64 -2.63
CA PHE A 377 5.50 -13.37 -3.84
C PHE A 377 6.71 -13.75 -4.70
N TRP A 378 6.60 -14.84 -5.46
CA TRP A 378 7.56 -15.19 -6.52
C TRP A 378 7.17 -14.54 -7.84
N SER A 379 8.13 -13.95 -8.55
CA SER A 379 7.94 -13.45 -9.92
C SER A 379 7.72 -14.56 -10.92
N ASP A 380 8.43 -15.68 -10.75
CA ASP A 380 8.52 -16.77 -11.72
C ASP A 380 7.93 -18.08 -11.21
N ASP A 381 7.54 -18.96 -12.13
CA ASP A 381 6.97 -20.27 -11.79
C ASP A 381 7.99 -21.23 -11.17
N ALA A 382 9.28 -21.02 -11.46
CA ALA A 382 10.35 -21.81 -10.86
C ALA A 382 10.67 -21.39 -9.41
N LYS A 383 10.04 -20.33 -8.89
CA LYS A 383 10.20 -19.82 -7.52
C LYS A 383 11.66 -19.54 -7.18
N LYS A 384 12.33 -18.80 -8.06
CA LYS A 384 13.75 -18.41 -7.91
C LYS A 384 13.95 -16.91 -7.81
N ARG A 385 13.04 -16.12 -8.36
CA ARG A 385 13.08 -14.67 -8.36
C ARG A 385 11.97 -14.12 -7.46
N PRO A 386 12.27 -13.59 -6.27
CA PRO A 386 11.27 -12.86 -5.49
C PRO A 386 10.72 -11.68 -6.28
N PHE A 387 9.43 -11.40 -6.10
CA PHE A 387 8.82 -10.23 -6.69
C PHE A 387 9.17 -8.97 -5.90
N TRP A 388 9.81 -8.07 -6.62
CA TRP A 388 10.04 -6.68 -6.27
C TRP A 388 9.71 -5.83 -7.49
N HIS A 389 9.31 -4.59 -7.27
CA HIS A 389 8.97 -3.66 -8.34
C HIS A 389 9.10 -2.22 -7.83
N ALA A 390 9.81 -1.35 -8.55
CA ALA A 390 9.98 0.06 -8.16
C ALA A 390 8.74 0.94 -8.43
N SER A 391 7.62 0.33 -8.83
CA SER A 391 6.35 1.01 -9.09
C SER A 391 5.19 0.25 -8.44
N ASP A 392 4.93 -0.98 -8.87
CA ASP A 392 3.61 -1.61 -8.63
C ASP A 392 3.65 -2.71 -7.56
N ALA A 393 4.54 -2.61 -6.57
CA ALA A 393 4.73 -3.70 -5.60
C ALA A 393 3.49 -4.00 -4.74
N GLY A 394 2.59 -3.03 -4.55
CA GLY A 394 1.30 -3.21 -3.87
C GLY A 394 0.20 -3.82 -4.74
N LEU A 395 0.36 -3.82 -6.07
CA LEU A 395 -0.69 -4.20 -7.02
C LEU A 395 -1.12 -5.69 -6.95
N PRO A 396 -0.24 -6.68 -6.66
CA PRO A 396 -0.68 -8.05 -6.40
C PRO A 396 -1.71 -8.14 -5.27
N LEU A 397 -1.48 -7.42 -4.17
CA LEU A 397 -2.37 -7.43 -3.01
C LEU A 397 -3.70 -6.74 -3.34
N ILE A 398 -3.64 -5.59 -4.01
CA ILE A 398 -4.83 -4.85 -4.46
C ILE A 398 -5.69 -5.69 -5.40
N ALA A 399 -5.09 -6.39 -6.37
CA ALA A 399 -5.83 -7.24 -7.31
C ALA A 399 -6.54 -8.41 -6.60
N LEU A 400 -5.89 -9.04 -5.61
CA LEU A 400 -6.52 -10.08 -4.79
C LEU A 400 -7.68 -9.55 -3.94
N ILE A 401 -7.50 -8.39 -3.31
CA ILE A 401 -8.57 -7.74 -2.51
C ILE A 401 -9.75 -7.40 -3.41
N ARG A 402 -9.49 -6.78 -4.56
CA ARG A 402 -10.54 -6.35 -5.49
C ARG A 402 -11.35 -7.54 -6.02
N TYR A 403 -10.68 -8.64 -6.37
CA TYR A 403 -11.36 -9.90 -6.68
C TYR A 403 -12.22 -10.39 -5.51
N ALA A 404 -11.65 -10.39 -4.30
CA ALA A 404 -12.32 -10.91 -3.12
C ALA A 404 -13.58 -10.11 -2.74
N GLU A 405 -13.59 -8.79 -2.94
CA GLU A 405 -14.77 -7.95 -2.77
C GLU A 405 -15.91 -8.37 -3.69
N ILE A 406 -15.60 -8.52 -4.99
CA ILE A 406 -16.56 -8.89 -6.02
C ILE A 406 -17.11 -10.29 -5.75
N GLU A 407 -16.26 -11.27 -5.49
CA GLU A 407 -16.68 -12.64 -5.19
C GLU A 407 -17.52 -12.71 -3.90
N ASN A 408 -17.14 -11.96 -2.85
CA ASN A 408 -17.92 -11.90 -1.61
C ASN A 408 -19.29 -11.24 -1.81
N ALA A 409 -19.38 -10.22 -2.67
CA ALA A 409 -20.65 -9.55 -2.98
C ALA A 409 -21.64 -10.45 -3.72
N GLU A 410 -21.15 -11.27 -4.66
CA GLU A 410 -22.00 -12.14 -5.50
C GLU A 410 -22.55 -13.35 -4.73
N SER A 411 -21.78 -13.88 -3.77
CA SER A 411 -22.03 -15.20 -3.18
C SER A 411 -22.06 -15.22 -1.66
N LYS A 412 -22.69 -14.21 -1.03
CA LYS A 412 -22.86 -14.14 0.45
C LYS A 412 -23.41 -15.42 1.09
N ASN A 413 -24.20 -16.21 0.36
CA ASN A 413 -24.79 -17.46 0.84
C ASN A 413 -23.88 -18.70 0.71
N GLN A 414 -22.68 -18.58 0.12
CA GLN A 414 -21.72 -19.68 -0.03
C GLN A 414 -20.75 -19.82 1.14
N TRP A 415 -20.81 -18.91 2.12
CA TRP A 415 -20.07 -19.05 3.37
C TRP A 415 -20.58 -20.25 4.18
N THR A 416 -19.69 -21.20 4.44
CA THR A 416 -19.96 -22.35 5.31
C THR A 416 -19.24 -22.15 6.63
N CYS A 417 -19.98 -22.03 7.73
CA CYS A 417 -19.43 -21.79 9.06
C CYS A 417 -19.56 -23.00 9.98
N THR A 418 -18.46 -23.38 10.63
CA THR A 418 -18.41 -24.42 11.67
C THR A 418 -18.07 -23.80 13.01
N THR A 419 -18.91 -24.01 14.02
CA THR A 419 -18.66 -23.56 15.40
C THR A 419 -18.01 -24.68 16.22
N SER A 420 -16.85 -24.38 16.80
CA SER A 420 -16.14 -25.25 17.74
C SER A 420 -16.04 -24.61 19.12
N LEU A 421 -15.53 -25.35 20.12
CA LEU A 421 -15.25 -24.81 21.46
C LEU A 421 -14.24 -23.65 21.44
N ASN A 422 -13.43 -23.54 20.38
CA ASN A 422 -12.40 -22.51 20.22
C ASN A 422 -12.85 -21.35 19.31
N GLY A 423 -14.14 -21.29 18.94
CA GLY A 423 -14.70 -20.26 18.07
C GLY A 423 -15.34 -20.80 16.80
N SER A 424 -15.91 -19.89 16.00
CA SER A 424 -16.48 -20.21 14.69
C SER A 424 -15.49 -19.91 13.57
N THR A 425 -15.37 -20.85 12.64
CA THR A 425 -14.58 -20.70 11.42
C THR A 425 -15.54 -20.71 10.23
N CYS A 426 -15.49 -19.67 9.41
CA CYS A 426 -16.26 -19.57 8.17
C CYS A 426 -15.33 -19.74 6.97
N MET A 427 -15.76 -20.50 5.98
CA MET A 427 -15.01 -20.71 4.74
C MET A 427 -15.88 -20.38 3.54
N HIS A 428 -15.29 -19.72 2.56
CA HIS A 428 -15.86 -19.54 1.23
C HIS A 428 -14.98 -20.30 0.23
N PRO A 429 -15.55 -21.13 -0.67
CA PRO A 429 -14.78 -22.04 -1.52
C PRO A 429 -13.79 -21.30 -2.43
N PHE A 430 -14.11 -20.07 -2.85
CA PHE A 430 -13.27 -19.27 -3.73
C PHE A 430 -12.42 -18.20 -3.01
N LEU A 431 -12.68 -17.92 -1.73
CA LEU A 431 -11.95 -16.86 -1.00
C LEU A 431 -10.95 -17.41 0.02
N SER A 432 -11.05 -18.68 0.44
CA SER A 432 -10.19 -19.20 1.51
C SER A 432 -8.69 -19.07 1.22
N THR A 433 -8.22 -19.54 0.06
CA THR A 433 -6.83 -19.41 -0.39
C THR A 433 -6.43 -17.95 -0.59
N VAL A 434 -7.33 -17.15 -1.17
CA VAL A 434 -7.09 -15.74 -1.48
C VAL A 434 -6.96 -14.90 -0.21
N ASN A 435 -7.91 -15.01 0.72
CA ASN A 435 -7.89 -14.29 2.00
C ASN A 435 -6.66 -14.68 2.83
N ASN A 436 -6.25 -15.95 2.81
CA ASN A 436 -5.02 -16.38 3.45
C ASN A 436 -3.79 -15.71 2.83
N ALA A 437 -3.72 -15.64 1.49
CA ALA A 437 -2.62 -14.98 0.81
C ALA A 437 -2.58 -13.47 1.09
N ILE A 438 -3.75 -12.80 1.11
CA ILE A 438 -3.90 -11.38 1.47
C ILE A 438 -3.36 -11.15 2.89
N GLU A 439 -3.87 -11.90 3.87
CA GLU A 439 -3.49 -11.77 5.28
C GLU A 439 -2.00 -12.06 5.49
N LYS A 440 -1.46 -13.11 4.86
CA LYS A 440 -0.07 -13.50 4.99
C LYS A 440 0.88 -12.49 4.36
N HIS A 441 0.55 -11.96 3.17
CA HIS A 441 1.37 -10.92 2.53
C HIS A 441 1.32 -9.59 3.30
N TYR A 442 0.12 -9.18 3.75
CA TYR A 442 -0.08 -8.02 4.62
C TYR A 442 0.81 -8.11 5.88
N ASN A 443 0.78 -9.25 6.58
CA ASN A 443 1.60 -9.46 7.77
C ASN A 443 3.10 -9.47 7.44
N TRP A 444 3.47 -10.05 6.29
CA TRP A 444 4.87 -10.06 5.84
C TRP A 444 5.39 -8.64 5.62
N LEU A 445 4.66 -7.77 4.91
CA LEU A 445 5.05 -6.37 4.64
C LEU A 445 5.37 -5.60 5.93
N ILE A 446 4.51 -5.74 6.94
CA ILE A 446 4.73 -5.11 8.25
C ILE A 446 5.94 -5.74 8.94
N SER A 447 6.04 -7.07 8.97
CA SER A 447 7.11 -7.76 9.69
C SER A 447 8.51 -7.50 9.09
N ILE A 448 8.64 -7.53 7.76
CA ILE A 448 9.93 -7.37 7.09
C ILE A 448 10.47 -5.95 7.24
N THR A 449 9.57 -4.96 7.26
CA THR A 449 9.88 -3.54 7.44
C THR A 449 10.40 -3.24 8.84
N ASN A 450 9.96 -4.00 9.85
CA ASN A 450 10.37 -3.86 11.25
C ASN A 450 11.47 -4.86 11.68
N SER A 451 12.07 -5.60 10.75
CA SER A 451 13.05 -6.66 11.08
C SER A 451 14.47 -6.15 11.35
N VAL A 452 14.75 -4.88 11.05
CA VAL A 452 16.05 -4.21 11.24
C VAL A 452 15.81 -2.78 11.75
N GLU A 453 16.88 -2.08 12.17
CA GLU A 453 16.83 -0.64 12.47
C GLU A 453 16.19 0.10 11.27
N ASN A 454 15.13 0.86 11.51
CA ASN A 454 14.35 1.52 10.45
C ASN A 454 13.59 2.74 11.01
N PRO A 455 14.30 3.80 11.43
CA PRO A 455 13.72 4.95 12.11
C PRO A 455 12.70 5.71 11.26
N PHE A 456 12.81 5.62 9.94
CA PHE A 456 11.89 6.23 8.96
C PHE A 456 10.71 5.32 8.57
N GLY A 457 10.74 4.03 8.96
CA GLY A 457 9.70 3.07 8.61
C GLY A 457 9.63 2.74 7.12
N TYR A 458 10.70 2.95 6.34
CA TYR A 458 10.70 2.73 4.89
C TYR A 458 10.44 1.25 4.57
N ALA A 459 9.47 0.99 3.68
CA ALA A 459 9.04 -0.36 3.32
C ALA A 459 10.20 -1.21 2.77
N ARG A 460 10.51 -2.32 3.45
CA ARG A 460 11.54 -3.28 3.01
C ARG A 460 10.97 -4.34 2.07
N GLN A 461 11.86 -5.03 1.36
CA GLN A 461 11.50 -6.02 0.33
C GLN A 461 12.52 -7.15 0.26
N THR A 462 12.12 -8.26 -0.36
CA THR A 462 12.99 -9.41 -0.65
C THR A 462 13.27 -9.43 -2.16
N TYR A 463 14.54 -9.58 -2.55
CA TYR A 463 14.97 -9.60 -3.95
C TYR A 463 16.20 -10.48 -4.13
N ILE A 464 16.55 -10.74 -5.40
CA ILE A 464 17.77 -11.47 -5.77
C ILE A 464 18.83 -10.48 -6.27
N THR A 465 20.07 -10.63 -5.81
CA THR A 465 21.25 -9.87 -6.27
C THR A 465 22.48 -10.77 -6.16
N GLY A 466 23.37 -10.73 -7.15
CA GLY A 466 24.56 -11.61 -7.18
C GLY A 466 24.25 -13.10 -6.96
N ASN A 467 23.12 -13.61 -7.48
CA ASN A 467 22.57 -14.96 -7.29
C ASN A 467 22.09 -15.32 -5.87
N ASN A 468 22.01 -14.36 -4.94
CA ASN A 468 21.54 -14.59 -3.58
C ASN A 468 20.22 -13.85 -3.34
N ILE A 469 19.26 -14.53 -2.72
CA ILE A 469 18.06 -13.89 -2.20
C ILE A 469 18.42 -13.20 -0.89
N LYS A 470 18.09 -11.91 -0.78
CA LYS A 470 18.26 -11.12 0.45
C LYS A 470 17.09 -10.19 0.67
N ASP A 471 16.99 -9.70 1.91
CA ASP A 471 16.09 -8.63 2.27
C ASP A 471 16.84 -7.29 2.30
N GLY A 472 16.22 -6.23 1.77
CA GLY A 472 16.82 -4.90 1.72
C GLY A 472 15.79 -3.77 1.64
N PHE A 473 16.29 -2.54 1.62
CA PHE A 473 15.45 -1.35 1.49
C PHE A 473 15.09 -1.10 0.02
N PHE A 474 16.11 -0.92 -0.82
CA PHE A 474 15.94 -0.55 -2.22
C PHE A 474 16.16 -1.73 -3.18
N ILE A 475 15.63 -1.61 -4.39
CA ILE A 475 15.76 -2.56 -5.49
C ILE A 475 17.23 -2.75 -5.88
N PRO A 476 17.62 -3.93 -6.38
CA PRO A 476 18.95 -4.15 -6.91
C PRO A 476 19.15 -3.37 -8.22
N HIS A 477 20.32 -2.74 -8.36
CA HIS A 477 20.71 -2.11 -9.63
C HIS A 477 21.16 -3.19 -10.63
N ASP A 478 21.65 -4.33 -10.15
CA ASP A 478 22.00 -5.51 -10.95
C ASP A 478 20.77 -6.35 -11.31
N ASN A 479 19.93 -5.82 -12.20
CA ASN A 479 18.69 -6.46 -12.64
C ASN A 479 18.65 -6.72 -14.16
N GLU A 480 17.58 -7.35 -14.63
CA GLU A 480 17.43 -7.86 -16.01
C GLU A 480 17.45 -6.77 -17.09
N SER A 481 17.22 -5.50 -16.73
CA SER A 481 17.36 -4.39 -17.68
C SER A 481 18.81 -4.00 -17.95
N ASN A 482 19.74 -4.34 -17.04
CA ASN A 482 21.15 -3.92 -17.02
C ASN A 482 21.41 -2.40 -16.86
N TYR A 483 20.37 -1.57 -16.73
CA TYR A 483 20.55 -0.12 -16.58
C TYR A 483 19.49 0.54 -15.69
N TRP A 484 18.26 0.03 -15.71
CA TRP A 484 17.12 0.71 -15.12
C TRP A 484 17.00 0.42 -13.64
N TRP A 485 17.06 1.50 -12.86
CA TRP A 485 16.74 1.58 -11.45
C TRP A 485 16.61 3.07 -11.14
N GLN A 486 15.69 3.41 -10.25
CA GLN A 486 15.38 4.78 -9.88
C GLN A 486 14.78 4.78 -8.48
N GLY A 487 14.43 5.96 -7.99
CA GLY A 487 13.64 6.09 -6.77
C GLY A 487 12.31 5.34 -6.85
N GLU A 488 11.77 5.03 -5.68
CA GLU A 488 10.68 4.06 -5.53
C GLU A 488 9.41 4.70 -4.95
N ASP A 489 9.16 5.99 -5.20
CA ASP A 489 8.03 6.68 -4.58
C ASP A 489 6.66 6.10 -5.02
N ALA A 490 6.59 5.55 -6.23
CA ALA A 490 5.42 4.82 -6.74
C ALA A 490 5.23 3.52 -5.95
N ARG A 491 6.31 2.75 -5.75
CA ARG A 491 6.31 1.51 -4.97
C ARG A 491 5.79 1.75 -3.57
N ILE A 492 6.36 2.70 -2.83
CA ILE A 492 5.98 2.88 -1.42
C ILE A 492 4.57 3.44 -1.28
N ALA A 493 4.11 4.29 -2.21
CA ALA A 493 2.72 4.72 -2.26
C ALA A 493 1.76 3.56 -2.61
N SER A 494 2.14 2.68 -3.55
CA SER A 494 1.36 1.48 -3.88
C SER A 494 1.22 0.54 -2.68
N LEU A 495 2.29 0.40 -1.88
CA LEU A 495 2.30 -0.42 -0.67
C LEU A 495 1.48 0.21 0.45
N ALA A 496 1.52 1.54 0.60
CA ALA A 496 0.67 2.26 1.55
C ALA A 496 -0.82 2.09 1.22
N ALA A 497 -1.18 2.21 -0.07
CA ALA A 497 -2.53 1.92 -0.56
C ALA A 497 -2.93 0.47 -0.25
N ALA A 498 -2.08 -0.49 -0.61
CA ALA A 498 -2.36 -1.92 -0.47
C ALA A 498 -2.54 -2.37 0.99
N VAL A 499 -1.67 -1.92 1.91
CA VAL A 499 -1.76 -2.28 3.34
C VAL A 499 -3.00 -1.67 3.99
N THR A 500 -3.31 -0.41 3.67
CA THR A 500 -4.52 0.25 4.20
C THR A 500 -5.78 -0.42 3.67
N TYR A 501 -5.82 -0.71 2.37
CA TYR A 501 -6.94 -1.38 1.74
C TYR A 501 -7.15 -2.80 2.30
N ALA A 502 -6.06 -3.55 2.51
CA ALA A 502 -6.11 -4.86 3.16
C ALA A 502 -6.65 -4.78 4.59
N ALA A 503 -6.21 -3.80 5.39
CA ALA A 503 -6.67 -3.63 6.77
C ALA A 503 -8.18 -3.39 6.84
N HIS A 504 -8.72 -2.56 5.94
CA HIS A 504 -10.16 -2.33 5.82
C HIS A 504 -10.89 -3.61 5.37
N ALA A 505 -10.41 -4.24 4.29
CA ALA A 505 -11.03 -5.43 3.70
C ALA A 505 -11.10 -6.61 4.70
N LEU A 506 -10.02 -6.85 5.45
CA LEU A 506 -9.91 -7.89 6.47
C LEU A 506 -10.58 -7.51 7.80
N LYS A 507 -11.09 -6.29 7.96
CA LYS A 507 -11.64 -5.74 9.21
C LYS A 507 -10.69 -5.95 10.39
N ILE A 508 -9.43 -5.54 10.22
CA ILE A 508 -8.43 -5.62 11.28
C ILE A 508 -8.87 -4.72 12.45
N ASN A 509 -8.96 -5.29 13.66
CA ASN A 509 -9.45 -4.58 14.85
C ASN A 509 -8.46 -3.53 15.37
N ASP A 510 -7.15 -3.82 15.32
CA ASP A 510 -6.09 -2.90 15.70
C ASP A 510 -5.26 -2.58 14.46
N THR A 511 -5.57 -1.47 13.81
CA THR A 511 -4.92 -1.04 12.57
C THR A 511 -3.63 -0.28 12.82
N ARG A 512 -3.16 -0.13 14.07
CA ARG A 512 -2.02 0.74 14.40
C ARG A 512 -0.78 0.47 13.55
N ASP A 513 -0.40 -0.80 13.40
CA ASP A 513 0.81 -1.16 12.65
C ASP A 513 0.64 -0.93 11.15
N ALA A 514 -0.55 -1.16 10.59
CA ALA A 514 -0.87 -0.85 9.21
C ALA A 514 -0.92 0.65 8.95
N ASP A 515 -1.59 1.41 9.82
CA ASP A 515 -1.68 2.86 9.76
C ASP A 515 -0.27 3.47 9.87
N LYS A 516 0.61 2.91 10.71
CA LYS A 516 1.99 3.35 10.85
C LYS A 516 2.77 3.05 9.58
N TYR A 517 2.70 1.81 9.09
CA TYR A 517 3.34 1.39 7.85
C TYR A 517 2.95 2.31 6.68
N ALA A 518 1.66 2.56 6.48
CA ALA A 518 1.17 3.39 5.39
C ALA A 518 1.57 4.87 5.57
N THR A 519 1.47 5.40 6.80
CA THR A 519 1.84 6.80 7.09
C THR A 519 3.32 7.04 6.88
N ASP A 520 4.19 6.12 7.32
CA ASP A 520 5.64 6.26 7.15
C ASP A 520 6.05 6.36 5.67
N GLN A 521 5.36 5.66 4.76
CA GLN A 521 5.64 5.73 3.33
C GLN A 521 5.24 7.09 2.73
N LEU A 522 4.09 7.64 3.13
CA LEU A 522 3.65 8.95 2.67
C LEU A 522 4.50 10.06 3.28
N ASP A 523 4.89 9.92 4.54
CA ASP A 523 5.80 10.84 5.21
C ASP A 523 7.17 10.87 4.51
N TRP A 524 7.68 9.73 4.05
CA TRP A 524 8.93 9.66 3.29
C TRP A 524 8.87 10.54 2.03
N ILE A 525 7.80 10.40 1.24
CA ILE A 525 7.56 11.20 0.02
C ILE A 525 7.44 12.71 0.36
N LEU A 526 6.91 13.04 1.53
CA LEU A 526 6.56 14.40 1.95
C LEU A 526 7.57 15.05 2.90
N GLY A 527 8.84 14.61 2.87
CA GLY A 527 9.94 15.28 3.57
C GLY A 527 10.49 14.58 4.81
N LYS A 528 9.83 13.53 5.32
CA LYS A 528 10.36 12.70 6.42
C LYS A 528 11.32 11.64 5.87
N ASN A 529 12.44 12.09 5.33
CA ASN A 529 13.52 11.24 4.83
C ASN A 529 14.89 11.85 5.19
N PRO A 530 16.00 11.07 5.10
CA PRO A 530 17.34 11.54 5.45
C PRO A 530 17.85 12.80 4.75
N TYR A 531 17.20 13.22 3.65
CA TYR A 531 17.57 14.39 2.87
C TYR A 531 16.66 15.60 3.13
N GLY A 532 15.63 15.44 3.97
CA GLY A 532 14.66 16.49 4.31
C GLY A 532 14.03 17.11 3.08
N THR A 533 13.75 16.31 2.05
CA THR A 533 13.22 16.78 0.76
C THR A 533 11.82 16.23 0.54
N SER A 534 10.85 17.07 0.21
CA SER A 534 9.55 16.59 -0.27
C SER A 534 9.66 16.31 -1.77
N MET A 535 9.43 15.06 -2.16
CA MET A 535 9.45 14.62 -3.56
C MET A 535 8.22 15.08 -4.34
N MET A 536 7.14 15.46 -3.64
CA MET A 536 6.02 16.18 -4.25
C MET A 536 6.39 17.66 -4.44
N TYR A 537 6.46 18.09 -5.69
CA TYR A 537 6.81 19.46 -6.03
C TYR A 537 5.70 20.44 -5.60
N GLY A 538 6.08 21.50 -4.89
CA GLY A 538 5.17 22.50 -4.33
C GLY A 538 4.78 22.28 -2.86
N ILE A 539 5.24 21.20 -2.23
CA ILE A 539 5.07 20.94 -0.79
C ILE A 539 6.44 20.99 -0.09
N GLY A 540 6.47 21.50 1.14
CA GLY A 540 7.68 21.50 1.97
C GLY A 540 8.69 22.57 1.62
N LYS A 541 9.82 22.58 2.34
CA LYS A 541 10.85 23.63 2.20
C LYS A 541 11.86 23.35 1.10
N LYS A 542 12.01 22.07 0.75
CA LYS A 542 12.98 21.60 -0.24
C LYS A 542 12.29 20.61 -1.18
N ASN A 543 12.27 20.94 -2.47
CA ASN A 543 11.82 20.05 -3.54
C ASN A 543 12.99 19.66 -4.44
N PRO A 544 12.88 18.54 -5.17
CA PRO A 544 13.77 18.23 -6.29
C PRO A 544 13.91 19.42 -7.23
N ALA A 545 15.09 19.57 -7.82
CA ALA A 545 15.30 20.56 -8.87
C ALA A 545 14.37 20.25 -10.05
N LYS A 546 13.92 21.30 -10.75
CA LYS A 546 13.18 21.12 -12.00
C LYS A 546 14.01 20.30 -12.98
N TYR A 547 13.39 19.28 -13.56
CA TYR A 547 14.01 18.38 -14.52
C TYR A 547 13.10 18.25 -15.75
N ASP A 548 13.57 18.77 -16.87
CA ASP A 548 12.86 18.69 -18.15
C ASP A 548 13.60 17.77 -19.15
N GLY A 549 14.63 17.03 -18.71
CA GLY A 549 15.42 16.15 -19.57
C GLY A 549 15.90 16.85 -20.85
N GLN A 550 15.53 16.30 -22.01
CA GLN A 550 15.73 16.95 -23.31
C GLN A 550 14.43 17.56 -23.89
N SER A 551 13.33 17.47 -23.14
CA SER A 551 12.06 18.07 -23.50
C SER A 551 12.18 19.60 -23.57
N LYS A 552 11.49 20.21 -24.53
CA LYS A 552 11.35 21.67 -24.63
C LYS A 552 10.12 22.19 -23.88
N TYR A 553 9.42 21.31 -23.18
CA TYR A 553 8.18 21.58 -22.48
C TYR A 553 8.47 21.54 -20.97
N ASP A 554 8.10 22.61 -20.24
CA ASP A 554 8.22 22.66 -18.76
C ASP A 554 7.21 21.67 -18.19
N ALA A 555 7.68 20.51 -17.76
CA ALA A 555 6.85 19.39 -17.34
C ALA A 555 7.13 18.94 -15.91
N THR A 556 7.99 19.65 -15.18
CA THR A 556 7.99 19.57 -13.70
C THR A 556 6.82 20.40 -13.16
N LEU A 557 5.77 19.71 -12.75
CA LEU A 557 4.48 20.30 -12.37
C LEU A 557 4.24 20.24 -10.85
N GLU A 558 3.54 21.23 -10.31
CA GLU A 558 3.05 21.18 -8.93
C GLU A 558 2.12 19.97 -8.73
N GLY A 559 2.27 19.29 -7.59
CA GLY A 559 1.56 18.05 -7.29
C GLY A 559 2.15 16.79 -7.93
N GLY A 560 3.04 16.95 -8.93
CA GLY A 560 3.84 15.87 -9.47
C GLY A 560 4.89 15.38 -8.47
N ILE A 561 5.16 14.08 -8.48
CA ILE A 561 6.09 13.42 -7.56
C ILE A 561 7.29 12.89 -8.34
N ALA A 562 8.49 13.21 -7.87
CA ALA A 562 9.75 12.74 -8.43
C ALA A 562 9.96 11.24 -8.20
N ASN A 563 10.92 10.65 -8.91
CA ASN A 563 11.33 9.25 -8.73
C ASN A 563 11.65 8.93 -7.26
N GLY A 564 12.48 9.75 -6.62
CA GLY A 564 12.78 9.63 -5.20
C GLY A 564 14.15 8.99 -4.89
N ILE A 565 14.34 8.61 -3.64
CA ILE A 565 15.63 8.14 -3.09
C ILE A 565 15.93 6.68 -3.47
N THR A 566 17.20 6.35 -3.69
CA THR A 566 17.65 5.01 -4.10
C THR A 566 18.62 4.36 -3.11
N GLY A 567 18.92 3.09 -3.35
CA GLY A 567 20.12 2.45 -2.83
C GLY A 567 21.37 3.11 -3.41
N LYS A 568 22.48 3.05 -2.66
CA LYS A 568 23.77 3.57 -3.10
C LYS A 568 24.53 2.55 -3.92
N ASN A 569 24.55 1.31 -3.45
CA ASN A 569 25.34 0.22 -4.00
C ASN A 569 24.51 -0.61 -4.97
N SER A 570 25.18 -1.34 -5.86
CA SER A 570 24.53 -2.15 -6.89
C SER A 570 23.57 -3.21 -6.34
N ASP A 571 23.81 -3.68 -5.11
CA ASP A 571 22.98 -4.67 -4.44
C ASP A 571 21.79 -4.05 -3.67
N GLY A 572 21.47 -2.77 -3.91
CA GLY A 572 20.38 -2.04 -3.25
C GLY A 572 20.65 -1.60 -1.82
N SER A 573 21.88 -1.76 -1.31
CA SER A 573 22.29 -1.29 0.02
C SER A 573 22.78 0.17 0.03
N GLY A 574 22.85 0.75 1.23
CA GLY A 574 23.13 2.16 1.44
C GLY A 574 21.99 3.05 0.98
N ILE A 575 22.27 4.35 0.87
CA ILE A 575 21.29 5.36 0.45
C ILE A 575 21.98 6.41 -0.43
N ALA A 576 21.30 6.85 -1.48
CA ALA A 576 21.74 7.91 -2.35
C ALA A 576 20.57 8.79 -2.82
N TRP A 577 20.86 10.08 -2.96
CA TRP A 577 19.98 11.09 -3.54
C TRP A 577 20.79 12.01 -4.45
N ASP A 578 20.11 12.81 -5.27
CA ASP A 578 20.72 13.75 -6.22
C ASP A 578 21.80 14.65 -5.58
N ASP A 579 21.58 15.12 -4.35
CA ASP A 579 22.56 15.92 -3.59
C ASP A 579 23.93 15.23 -3.38
N ASP A 580 23.98 13.89 -3.43
CA ASP A 580 25.23 13.11 -3.31
C ASP A 580 26.02 13.07 -4.62
N GLY A 581 25.36 13.38 -5.73
CA GLY A 581 25.90 13.34 -7.09
C GLY A 581 26.01 11.93 -7.65
N VAL A 582 25.94 11.82 -8.99
CA VAL A 582 25.99 10.55 -9.74
C VAL A 582 27.23 9.69 -9.42
N SER A 583 28.33 10.32 -9.01
CA SER A 583 29.55 9.60 -8.60
C SER A 583 29.38 8.78 -7.32
N ALA A 584 28.41 9.12 -6.46
CA ALA A 584 28.14 8.38 -5.23
C ALA A 584 27.61 6.96 -5.50
N VAL A 585 27.02 6.75 -6.68
CA VAL A 585 26.46 5.46 -7.15
C VAL A 585 27.28 4.83 -8.29
N GLY A 586 28.48 5.35 -8.55
CA GLY A 586 29.45 4.73 -9.45
C GLY A 586 29.50 5.25 -10.88
N PHE A 587 28.76 6.31 -11.23
CA PHE A 587 28.88 6.96 -12.54
C PHE A 587 30.04 7.98 -12.57
N PRO A 588 30.62 8.27 -13.74
CA PRO A 588 31.53 9.40 -13.91
C PRO A 588 30.88 10.73 -13.50
N TYR A 589 31.64 11.62 -12.87
CA TYR A 589 31.13 12.92 -12.38
C TYR A 589 30.57 13.81 -13.51
N ASP A 590 31.10 13.69 -14.73
CA ASP A 590 30.66 14.43 -15.92
C ASP A 590 29.38 13.85 -16.56
N GLU A 591 28.94 12.65 -16.18
CA GLU A 591 27.68 12.02 -16.59
C GLU A 591 26.50 12.41 -15.69
N HIS A 592 26.37 13.71 -15.40
CA HIS A 592 25.30 14.28 -14.57
C HIS A 592 23.87 13.99 -15.07
N TRP A 593 23.72 13.58 -16.33
CA TRP A 593 22.43 13.21 -16.92
C TRP A 593 21.78 11.98 -16.28
N HIS A 594 22.53 11.13 -15.55
CA HIS A 594 21.96 10.02 -14.77
C HIS A 594 21.05 10.47 -13.62
N ASN A 595 20.94 11.77 -13.36
CA ASN A 595 20.10 12.29 -12.28
C ASN A 595 18.59 12.10 -12.49
N TRP A 596 18.14 11.73 -13.70
CA TRP A 596 16.77 11.32 -13.98
C TRP A 596 16.26 10.29 -12.95
N ARG A 597 17.14 9.39 -12.49
CA ARG A 597 16.86 8.35 -11.48
C ARG A 597 16.31 8.87 -10.14
N TRP A 598 16.53 10.15 -9.81
CA TRP A 598 16.11 10.76 -8.55
C TRP A 598 15.07 11.87 -8.73
N ILE A 599 15.33 12.83 -9.62
CA ILE A 599 14.62 14.12 -9.63
C ILE A 599 13.51 14.23 -10.68
N GLU A 600 13.49 13.35 -11.68
CA GLU A 600 12.46 13.34 -12.70
C GLU A 600 11.10 12.98 -12.10
N GLN A 601 10.05 13.72 -12.44
CA GLN A 601 8.67 13.31 -12.13
C GLN A 601 8.23 12.25 -13.12
N TRP A 602 7.48 11.26 -12.64
CA TRP A 602 6.95 10.19 -13.48
C TRP A 602 5.50 9.86 -13.06
N LEU A 603 4.61 9.73 -14.05
CA LEU A 603 3.16 9.65 -13.89
C LEU A 603 2.70 8.63 -12.82
N PRO A 604 3.24 7.39 -12.76
CA PRO A 604 2.88 6.40 -11.75
C PRO A 604 3.10 6.84 -10.29
N HIS A 605 4.05 7.73 -9.99
CA HIS A 605 4.27 8.21 -8.62
C HIS A 605 3.04 8.95 -8.09
N THR A 606 2.57 9.93 -8.86
CA THR A 606 1.40 10.70 -8.50
C THR A 606 0.12 9.85 -8.53
N THR A 607 0.04 8.90 -9.46
CA THR A 607 -1.07 7.93 -9.53
C THR A 607 -1.15 7.03 -8.30
N TRP A 608 -0.03 6.46 -7.84
CA TRP A 608 -0.03 5.63 -6.65
C TRP A 608 -0.24 6.44 -5.38
N PHE A 609 0.24 7.69 -5.34
CA PHE A 609 -0.07 8.59 -4.23
C PHE A 609 -1.57 8.88 -4.15
N LEU A 610 -2.26 9.09 -5.28
CA LEU A 610 -3.72 9.18 -5.31
C LEU A 610 -4.37 7.93 -4.69
N ASN A 611 -3.97 6.73 -5.12
CA ASN A 611 -4.52 5.48 -4.56
C ASN A 611 -4.28 5.34 -3.05
N ALA A 612 -3.14 5.83 -2.55
CA ALA A 612 -2.86 5.83 -1.11
C ALA A 612 -3.81 6.77 -0.35
N LEU A 613 -4.13 7.95 -0.91
CA LEU A 613 -5.17 8.83 -0.36
C LEU A 613 -6.54 8.15 -0.41
N VAL A 614 -6.90 7.53 -1.54
CA VAL A 614 -8.20 6.85 -1.71
C VAL A 614 -8.36 5.75 -0.66
N ALA A 615 -7.38 4.87 -0.48
CA ALA A 615 -7.45 3.81 0.52
C ALA A 615 -7.52 4.35 1.95
N ARG A 616 -6.83 5.46 2.24
CA ARG A 616 -6.78 6.08 3.56
C ARG A 616 -8.08 6.78 3.96
N TYR A 617 -8.73 7.42 3.00
CA TYR A 617 -9.97 8.19 3.20
C TYR A 617 -11.19 7.50 2.62
N ASP A 618 -11.11 6.19 2.35
CA ASP A 618 -12.16 5.41 1.69
C ASP A 618 -13.51 5.59 2.40
N GLU A 619 -14.45 6.18 1.67
CA GLU A 619 -15.81 6.47 2.11
C GLU A 619 -16.75 5.26 1.90
N ALA A 620 -16.29 4.25 1.13
CA ALA A 620 -17.05 3.07 0.77
C ALA A 620 -16.27 1.74 0.94
N PRO A 621 -15.62 1.49 2.11
CA PRO A 621 -14.80 0.30 2.29
C PRO A 621 -15.65 -0.97 2.25
N ALA A 622 -15.23 -1.96 1.46
CA ALA A 622 -15.87 -3.26 1.40
C ALA A 622 -15.11 -4.32 2.21
N SER A 623 -15.86 -5.22 2.84
CA SER A 623 -15.31 -6.35 3.61
C SER A 623 -15.20 -7.59 2.75
N ILE A 624 -14.10 -8.34 2.91
CA ILE A 624 -13.88 -9.64 2.24
C ILE A 624 -14.04 -10.84 3.19
N ILE A 625 -14.29 -10.57 4.47
CA ILE A 625 -14.63 -11.58 5.48
C ILE A 625 -16.14 -11.62 5.75
N SER A 626 -16.61 -12.77 6.24
CA SER A 626 -18.01 -12.98 6.58
C SER A 626 -18.45 -12.18 7.81
N ASP A 627 -19.59 -11.50 7.70
CA ASP A 627 -20.31 -10.89 8.84
C ASP A 627 -21.15 -11.90 9.64
N ILE A 628 -21.09 -13.19 9.29
CA ILE A 628 -21.82 -14.24 10.00
C ILE A 628 -21.16 -14.42 11.36
N THR A 629 -21.59 -13.60 12.31
CA THR A 629 -21.39 -13.81 13.73
C THR A 629 -21.84 -15.23 14.04
N ALA A 630 -20.93 -16.01 14.63
CA ALA A 630 -21.24 -17.26 15.29
C ALA A 630 -22.61 -17.13 15.96
N ILE A 631 -23.58 -17.95 15.56
CA ILE A 631 -24.84 -18.07 16.32
C ILE A 631 -24.40 -18.44 17.74
N GLN A 632 -24.36 -17.46 18.64
CA GLN A 632 -24.14 -17.69 20.05
C GLN A 632 -25.26 -18.66 20.44
N PRO A 633 -24.94 -19.89 20.89
CA PRO A 633 -25.99 -20.81 21.29
C PRO A 633 -26.80 -20.09 22.36
N LYS A 634 -28.09 -19.82 22.08
CA LYS A 634 -29.01 -19.21 23.04
C LYS A 634 -28.80 -19.95 24.36
N ALA A 635 -28.24 -19.26 25.36
CA ALA A 635 -28.12 -19.81 26.68
C ALA A 635 -29.54 -20.16 27.15
N ARG A 636 -29.90 -21.44 27.09
CA ARG A 636 -31.08 -21.92 27.81
C ARG A 636 -30.73 -21.68 29.27
N GLU A 637 -31.47 -20.80 29.94
CA GLU A 637 -31.52 -20.80 31.40
C GLU A 637 -31.94 -22.20 31.84
N TYR A 638 -30.98 -23.03 32.24
CA TYR A 638 -31.29 -24.29 32.91
C TYR A 638 -31.91 -23.93 34.26
N ALA A 639 -33.09 -24.50 34.56
CA ALA A 639 -33.77 -24.25 35.81
C ALA A 639 -32.83 -24.54 37.00
N LYS A 640 -32.72 -23.58 37.94
CA LYS A 640 -31.76 -23.64 39.05
C LYS A 640 -32.16 -24.73 40.05
N PHE A 641 -31.21 -25.56 40.48
CA PHE A 641 -31.36 -26.45 41.64
C PHE A 641 -30.39 -26.05 42.76
N ASN A 642 -30.74 -26.40 44.01
CA ASN A 642 -29.94 -26.11 45.20
C ASN A 642 -29.44 -27.42 45.85
N VAL A 643 -28.23 -27.41 46.40
CA VAL A 643 -27.64 -28.52 47.14
C VAL A 643 -27.18 -28.00 48.49
N GLN A 644 -27.73 -28.55 49.57
CA GLN A 644 -27.34 -28.26 50.94
C GLN A 644 -26.63 -29.48 51.53
N THR A 645 -25.53 -29.27 52.23
CA THR A 645 -24.77 -30.33 52.89
C THR A 645 -24.79 -30.06 54.39
N GLN A 646 -25.28 -31.03 55.17
CA GLN A 646 -25.27 -31.00 56.62
C GLN A 646 -24.65 -32.31 57.11
N ASN A 647 -23.45 -32.22 57.69
CA ASN A 647 -22.59 -33.38 57.97
C ASN A 647 -22.41 -34.25 56.72
N ARG A 648 -22.72 -35.55 56.79
CA ARG A 648 -22.67 -36.49 55.67
C ARG A 648 -24.04 -36.71 55.00
N THR A 649 -24.99 -35.81 55.24
CA THR A 649 -26.29 -35.79 54.55
C THR A 649 -26.32 -34.67 53.52
N ILE A 650 -26.71 -35.01 52.29
CA ILE A 650 -26.93 -34.04 51.21
C ILE A 650 -28.42 -33.93 50.94
N ILE A 651 -28.92 -32.70 50.84
CA ILE A 651 -30.28 -32.39 50.43
C ILE A 651 -30.24 -31.60 49.13
N VAL A 652 -30.94 -32.11 48.12
CA VAL A 652 -31.06 -31.50 46.79
C VAL A 652 -32.49 -31.02 46.61
N ASN A 653 -32.67 -29.75 46.24
CA ASN A 653 -33.97 -29.18 45.94
C ASN A 653 -33.98 -28.67 44.50
N ALA A 654 -34.95 -29.11 43.70
CA ALA A 654 -35.15 -28.64 42.33
C ALA A 654 -36.62 -28.77 41.94
N GLN A 655 -37.09 -27.99 40.95
CA GLN A 655 -38.45 -28.17 40.43
C GLN A 655 -38.54 -29.46 39.60
N GLY A 656 -39.64 -30.20 39.77
CA GLY A 656 -39.93 -31.42 39.01
C GLY A 656 -39.53 -32.73 39.70
N ASN A 657 -39.60 -33.82 38.93
CA ASN A 657 -39.18 -35.16 39.32
C ASN A 657 -38.08 -35.61 38.35
N ALA A 658 -36.82 -35.58 38.81
CA ALA A 658 -35.66 -35.94 38.01
C ALA A 658 -34.72 -36.86 38.81
N PRO A 659 -33.97 -37.76 38.13
CA PRO A 659 -32.91 -38.51 38.77
C PRO A 659 -31.82 -37.59 39.34
N VAL A 660 -31.33 -37.93 40.52
CA VAL A 660 -30.23 -37.24 41.18
C VAL A 660 -29.16 -38.27 41.50
N SER A 661 -27.91 -37.97 41.16
CA SER A 661 -26.76 -38.84 41.44
C SER A 661 -25.64 -38.08 42.13
N VAL A 662 -24.96 -38.71 43.08
CA VAL A 662 -23.69 -38.25 43.65
C VAL A 662 -22.58 -39.05 42.98
N ILE A 663 -21.66 -38.35 42.33
CA ILE A 663 -20.57 -38.95 41.53
C ILE A 663 -19.20 -38.42 41.99
N GLN A 664 -18.17 -39.25 41.90
CA GLN A 664 -16.78 -38.84 42.06
C GLN A 664 -16.30 -38.04 40.84
N LEU A 665 -15.15 -37.36 40.98
CA LEU A 665 -14.57 -36.56 39.89
C LEU A 665 -14.11 -37.41 38.69
N ASP A 666 -13.82 -38.69 38.91
CA ASP A 666 -13.51 -39.66 37.85
C ASP A 666 -14.78 -40.20 37.13
N GLY A 667 -15.97 -39.75 37.54
CA GLY A 667 -17.26 -40.16 36.97
C GLY A 667 -17.93 -41.34 37.68
N THR A 668 -17.28 -41.96 38.67
CA THR A 668 -17.83 -43.11 39.39
C THR A 668 -19.06 -42.70 40.21
N LYS A 669 -20.19 -43.40 40.03
CA LYS A 669 -21.43 -43.11 40.75
C LYS A 669 -21.43 -43.75 42.15
N VAL A 670 -21.62 -42.91 43.16
CA VAL A 670 -21.53 -43.29 44.58
C VAL A 670 -22.90 -43.53 45.19
N ALA A 671 -23.89 -42.71 44.79
CA ALA A 671 -25.28 -42.87 45.21
C ALA A 671 -26.21 -42.29 44.15
N SER A 672 -27.44 -42.80 44.06
CA SER A 672 -28.49 -42.20 43.23
C SER A 672 -29.87 -42.36 43.85
N THR A 673 -30.71 -41.35 43.62
CA THR A 673 -32.13 -41.34 43.99
C THR A 673 -32.91 -40.49 42.98
N HIS A 674 -34.17 -40.18 43.25
CA HIS A 674 -34.99 -39.25 42.47
C HIS A 674 -35.54 -38.13 43.33
N LEU A 675 -35.86 -36.99 42.73
CA LEU A 675 -36.57 -35.90 43.40
C LEU A 675 -38.01 -36.32 43.72
N ASN A 676 -38.35 -36.45 45.01
CA ASN A 676 -39.73 -36.62 45.45
C ASN A 676 -40.30 -35.27 45.87
N LYS A 677 -41.35 -34.80 45.18
CA LYS A 677 -41.95 -33.46 45.36
C LYS A 677 -40.88 -32.34 45.36
N GLY A 678 -39.90 -32.45 44.45
CA GLY A 678 -38.83 -31.48 44.27
C GLY A 678 -37.68 -31.57 45.28
N LYS A 679 -37.60 -32.64 46.09
CA LYS A 679 -36.53 -32.85 47.06
C LYS A 679 -35.94 -34.26 46.98
N ALA A 680 -34.61 -34.37 47.05
CA ALA A 680 -33.88 -35.63 47.18
C ALA A 680 -32.92 -35.53 48.37
N THR A 681 -32.77 -36.61 49.13
CA THR A 681 -31.85 -36.67 50.27
C THR A 681 -30.94 -37.88 50.14
N PHE A 682 -29.65 -37.69 50.39
CA PHE A 682 -28.64 -38.74 50.45
C PHE A 682 -28.05 -38.79 51.85
N ASN A 683 -28.00 -39.97 52.46
CA ASN A 683 -27.12 -40.24 53.59
C ASN A 683 -25.85 -40.91 53.06
N LEU A 684 -24.69 -40.29 53.30
CA LEU A 684 -23.39 -40.72 52.80
C LEU A 684 -22.41 -41.07 53.94
N ASP A 685 -22.93 -41.61 55.06
CA ASP A 685 -22.13 -41.99 56.23
C ASP A 685 -21.03 -43.03 55.91
N LYS A 686 -21.25 -43.85 54.87
CA LYS A 686 -20.31 -44.90 54.43
C LYS A 686 -19.42 -44.48 53.24
N VAL A 687 -19.57 -43.26 52.73
CA VAL A 687 -18.77 -42.72 51.64
C VAL A 687 -17.50 -42.11 52.22
N GLN A 688 -16.36 -42.12 51.51
CA GLN A 688 -15.12 -41.49 52.01
C GLN A 688 -15.20 -39.96 51.95
N SER A 689 -14.50 -39.25 52.85
CA SER A 689 -14.38 -37.79 52.76
C SER A 689 -13.66 -37.37 51.48
N GLY A 690 -14.10 -36.28 50.86
CA GLY A 690 -13.59 -35.88 49.56
C GLY A 690 -14.54 -34.96 48.79
N ILE A 691 -14.19 -34.71 47.55
CA ILE A 691 -14.94 -33.84 46.64
C ILE A 691 -15.81 -34.69 45.72
N TYR A 692 -17.08 -34.32 45.62
CA TYR A 692 -18.07 -35.02 44.80
C TYR A 692 -18.87 -34.02 43.96
N LEU A 693 -19.51 -34.52 42.90
CA LEU A 693 -20.50 -33.78 42.12
C LEU A 693 -21.88 -34.35 42.41
N VAL A 694 -22.84 -33.48 42.65
CA VAL A 694 -24.28 -33.81 42.71
C VAL A 694 -24.90 -33.41 41.38
N LYS A 695 -25.26 -34.40 40.57
CA LYS A 695 -25.88 -34.23 39.26
C LYS A 695 -27.39 -34.42 39.34
N VAL A 696 -28.16 -33.46 38.85
CA VAL A 696 -29.59 -33.59 38.60
C VAL A 696 -29.79 -33.67 37.09
N ASP A 697 -30.29 -34.79 36.60
CA ASP A 697 -30.43 -35.01 35.17
C ASP A 697 -31.38 -33.97 34.56
N GLY A 698 -30.94 -33.34 33.47
CA GLY A 698 -31.64 -32.24 32.82
C GLY A 698 -31.41 -30.84 33.42
N LEU A 699 -30.83 -30.71 34.62
CA LEU A 699 -30.61 -29.42 35.30
C LEU A 699 -29.13 -29.08 35.58
N GLY A 700 -28.22 -30.06 35.49
CA GLY A 700 -26.77 -29.86 35.61
C GLY A 700 -26.15 -30.54 36.83
N ALA A 701 -24.92 -30.14 37.20
CA ALA A 701 -24.19 -30.71 38.34
C ALA A 701 -23.56 -29.62 39.22
N LYS A 702 -23.49 -29.87 40.54
CA LYS A 702 -22.83 -28.98 41.51
C LYS A 702 -21.78 -29.72 42.33
N LYS A 703 -20.63 -29.06 42.52
CA LYS A 703 -19.55 -29.56 43.36
C LYS A 703 -19.88 -29.39 44.83
N ILE A 704 -19.60 -30.42 45.63
CA ILE A 704 -19.71 -30.42 47.09
C ILE A 704 -18.46 -31.03 47.71
N ALA A 705 -18.24 -30.72 48.98
CA ALA A 705 -17.20 -31.35 49.81
C ALA A 705 -17.86 -32.10 50.96
N LEU A 706 -17.59 -33.40 51.07
CA LEU A 706 -17.97 -34.21 52.23
C LEU A 706 -16.78 -34.21 53.19
N LYS A 707 -16.99 -33.58 54.35
CA LYS A 707 -16.01 -33.53 55.43
C LYS A 707 -16.04 -34.81 56.25
#